data_AF-A0A8S4AYS0-F1
#
_entry.id   AF-A0A8S4AYS0-F1
#
_cell.length_a   1.000
_cell.length_b   1.000
_cell.length_c   1.000
_cell.angle_alpha   90.00
_cell.angle_beta   90.00
_cell.angle_gamma   90.00
#
_symmetry.space_group_name_H-M   'P 1'
#
loop_
_entity.id
_entity.type
_entity.pdbx_description
1 polymer ?
#
loop_
_entity_poly.entity_id
_entity_poly.type
_entity_poly.pdbx_seq_one_letter_code
_entity_poly.pdbx_strand_id
1 'polypeptide(L)'
;MSVEAYGPSSQTLTFLDTEEAELLGADTQGSEYDFTDFTLPSQTQGQTQNQLDSQVDIHDSVLQNGDDPVAKASQLLAELNFEEDEEDTYYTKDLPLHACSYCGIHDPACVVYCNTSKKWFCNGRGNTSGSHIVNHLVRAKSKEVTLHKDGPLGETILECYNCGCRNVFLLGFIPAKADSVVVLLCRQPCASQSSLKDINWDSSQWQPLIQDRCFLSWLVKIPSEQEQLRSRQITAQQINKLEELWKENPTATLEDLEKPGVDEEPQHVLLRYEDAYQYQNIFGPLVKLEADYDKKLKESQAYMRLMQGDEICLRYKGDLAPPWKGIGHVIKVPDNYGDEIAIELRSSAGVPVEIPHNFQVDFVWKSTSFDRMQSALKTFAVDETSVSGYIYHKLLGHEVEDVVIKCQLPKRFTAQGLPDLNHSQVYAVKTVLQRPLCLIQGPPGTGKTVTSATIVYHLARQGNGPVLVCAPSNIAVDQLTEKIHQTGLKVVRLCAKSREAIDSPVSFLALHNQTRNMDSMPELQKLQQLKDETGELSSSDEKRYRALRRTAERELLMNADVICSTCVGAGDPRLAKMQFRSILIDESTQATEPECMVPVVLGAKQLILVGDHCQLGPVVMCKKAAKAGLSQSLFERLVVLGIRPIRLQVQYRMHPALSAFPSNIFYEGSLQNGVTAADRVKKGFDFQWPQPDKPMFFYVTQGQEEIASSGTSYLNRTEAANVEKITTRLLKAGAKPDQIGIITPYEGQRSYLVQYMQFSGSLHTKLYQEVEIASVDAFQGREKDFIILSCVRANEHQGIGFLNDPRRLNVALTRARYGVVIVGNPKALSKQPLWNHLLNYYKEQKVLVEGPLNNLRESLMQFSKPRKLVNNINPGGRFMSTAMYDAREALIPGSIYDRSSNGRSSSMYFQTHDQIGMIGTGPNPISSMNIPIPFNLVMPSIPPPGYFGQLNGPTAGRSGSLKVKSGSGGGTRGGRQRSRSNVGNNSGGNDRGQHGHMTCSQASQDQSSQPFSQGPLTQGYINMSQPSQMSQPGLSQPELSQDSYLGDEFKSQIDVALSQDSTYQGERAYQHGGVTGLSQY
;
A
#
# COMPACT_ATOMS: atom_id res chain seq x y z
N MET A 1 57.79 17.74 -10.47
CA MET A 1 58.35 19.03 -10.92
C MET A 1 57.21 19.77 -11.61
N SER A 2 56.98 21.07 -11.43
CA SER A 2 57.66 22.08 -10.58
C SER A 2 56.75 22.58 -9.44
N VAL A 3 57.12 23.66 -8.74
CA VAL A 3 56.41 24.24 -7.58
C VAL A 3 56.39 25.76 -7.70
N GLU A 4 55.21 26.37 -7.54
CA GLU A 4 54.91 27.79 -7.25
C GLU A 4 53.39 27.84 -6.94
N ALA A 5 52.81 28.38 -5.86
CA ALA A 5 53.20 29.31 -4.80
C ALA A 5 53.13 30.81 -5.16
N TYR A 6 52.00 31.47 -4.85
CA TYR A 6 51.92 32.60 -3.88
C TYR A 6 50.46 32.98 -3.57
N GLY A 7 50.27 33.89 -2.60
CA GLY A 7 49.00 34.21 -1.92
C GLY A 7 48.26 35.49 -2.38
N PRO A 8 47.32 36.02 -1.56
CA PRO A 8 46.20 36.84 -2.02
C PRO A 8 46.30 38.34 -1.72
N SER A 9 45.45 39.14 -2.40
CA SER A 9 45.09 40.49 -1.98
C SER A 9 43.66 40.86 -2.39
N SER A 10 42.89 41.41 -1.45
CA SER A 10 41.57 42.00 -1.67
C SER A 10 41.69 43.53 -1.71
N GLN A 11 41.01 44.22 -2.64
CA GLN A 11 40.59 45.60 -2.36
C GLN A 11 39.38 46.08 -3.18
N THR A 12 38.52 46.78 -2.46
CA THR A 12 37.26 47.44 -2.80
C THR A 12 37.43 48.59 -3.81
N LEU A 13 36.41 48.88 -4.63
CA LEU A 13 35.64 50.15 -4.56
C LEU A 13 34.44 50.23 -5.53
N THR A 14 33.53 51.15 -5.20
CA THR A 14 32.30 51.59 -5.90
C THR A 14 32.60 52.84 -6.78
N PHE A 15 31.72 53.52 -7.53
CA PHE A 15 30.25 53.72 -7.56
C PHE A 15 29.73 54.03 -9.00
N LEU A 16 28.39 54.16 -9.14
CA LEU A 16 27.53 55.06 -9.96
C LEU A 16 28.19 56.10 -10.93
N ASP A 17 27.54 56.65 -11.97
CA ASP A 17 26.09 56.81 -12.27
C ASP A 17 25.78 57.11 -13.78
N THR A 18 24.49 57.08 -14.17
CA THR A 18 23.80 57.80 -15.31
C THR A 18 24.37 57.76 -16.78
N GLU A 19 23.68 58.08 -17.89
CA GLU A 19 22.27 58.42 -18.23
C GLU A 19 21.92 58.17 -19.73
N GLU A 20 20.64 58.39 -20.10
CA GLU A 20 20.04 58.72 -21.43
C GLU A 20 20.32 57.88 -22.71
N ALA A 21 19.23 57.41 -23.36
CA ALA A 21 18.71 57.99 -24.62
C ALA A 21 17.49 57.20 -25.19
N GLU A 22 16.40 57.90 -25.51
CA GLU A 22 15.28 57.36 -26.34
C GLU A 22 15.42 57.78 -27.82
N LEU A 23 14.77 57.07 -28.75
CA LEU A 23 13.66 57.57 -29.62
C LEU A 23 13.46 56.83 -30.96
N LEU A 24 12.18 56.69 -31.35
CA LEU A 24 11.59 56.46 -32.69
C LEU A 24 11.81 55.08 -33.38
N GLY A 25 10.83 54.56 -34.15
CA GLY A 25 9.43 55.01 -34.34
C GLY A 25 8.73 54.41 -35.58
N ALA A 26 7.42 54.70 -35.72
CA ALA A 26 6.47 54.32 -36.80
C ALA A 26 5.98 52.84 -36.76
N ASP A 27 4.68 52.48 -36.74
CA ASP A 27 3.39 53.13 -37.10
C ASP A 27 3.17 53.37 -38.62
N THR A 28 1.96 53.51 -39.19
CA THR A 28 0.56 53.69 -38.68
C THR A 28 -0.40 52.72 -39.46
N GLN A 29 -1.75 52.68 -39.46
CA GLN A 29 -2.96 53.25 -38.80
C GLN A 29 -4.14 52.31 -39.21
N GLY A 30 -5.43 52.42 -38.82
CA GLY A 30 -6.12 53.31 -37.86
C GLY A 30 -7.55 53.66 -38.31
N SER A 31 -8.48 53.87 -37.37
CA SER A 31 -9.76 54.61 -37.55
C SER A 31 -10.46 54.86 -36.20
N GLU A 32 -10.90 56.08 -35.94
CA GLU A 32 -11.54 56.52 -34.68
C GLU A 32 -13.08 56.48 -34.75
N TYR A 33 -13.78 56.65 -33.61
CA TYR A 33 -14.83 57.68 -33.41
C TYR A 33 -15.41 57.69 -31.97
N ASP A 34 -15.63 58.88 -31.42
CA ASP A 34 -16.32 59.18 -30.14
C ASP A 34 -17.78 59.64 -30.34
N PHE A 35 -18.68 59.43 -29.36
CA PHE A 35 -19.41 60.48 -28.60
C PHE A 35 -20.47 59.92 -27.60
N THR A 36 -21.15 60.82 -26.88
CA THR A 36 -21.95 60.59 -25.64
C THR A 36 -23.49 60.67 -25.79
N ASP A 37 -24.20 60.31 -24.71
CA ASP A 37 -25.37 61.01 -24.10
C ASP A 37 -26.80 60.41 -24.02
N PHE A 38 -27.37 60.62 -22.81
CA PHE A 38 -28.78 60.74 -22.37
C PHE A 38 -29.93 59.81 -22.87
N THR A 39 -30.60 59.11 -21.94
CA THR A 39 -31.93 59.50 -21.36
C THR A 39 -32.52 58.47 -20.36
N LEU A 40 -33.50 58.91 -19.55
CA LEU A 40 -34.37 58.12 -18.65
C LEU A 40 -35.85 58.45 -18.98
N PRO A 41 -36.82 57.55 -18.73
CA PRO A 41 -37.70 57.76 -17.56
C PRO A 41 -38.32 56.51 -16.88
N SER A 42 -38.57 56.65 -15.56
CA SER A 42 -39.85 56.47 -14.82
C SER A 42 -40.99 55.59 -15.39
N GLN A 43 -41.86 54.93 -14.61
CA GLN A 43 -42.09 54.78 -13.15
C GLN A 43 -43.01 53.52 -12.95
N THR A 44 -43.56 53.09 -11.80
CA THR A 44 -43.81 53.58 -10.40
C THR A 44 -43.79 52.32 -9.47
N GLN A 45 -44.08 52.23 -8.16
CA GLN A 45 -44.57 53.05 -7.02
C GLN A 45 -44.06 52.34 -5.71
N GLY A 46 -44.24 52.81 -4.47
CA GLY A 46 -44.89 54.02 -3.98
C GLY A 46 -44.69 54.31 -2.48
N GLN A 47 -44.63 55.60 -2.17
CA GLN A 47 -44.89 56.30 -0.89
C GLN A 47 -43.95 56.12 0.33
N THR A 48 -43.79 57.24 1.04
CA THR A 48 -42.73 57.58 2.00
C THR A 48 -43.31 58.33 3.21
N GLN A 49 -42.64 58.26 4.37
CA GLN A 49 -42.32 59.33 5.35
C GLN A 49 -42.09 58.68 6.75
N ASN A 50 -41.09 58.97 7.60
CA ASN A 50 -40.06 60.02 7.78
C ASN A 50 -40.37 61.07 8.89
N GLN A 51 -39.34 61.45 9.66
CA GLN A 51 -39.18 62.58 10.63
C GLN A 51 -39.45 62.41 12.15
N LEU A 52 -38.36 62.64 12.90
CA LEU A 52 -38.14 63.63 14.00
C LEU A 52 -38.89 63.58 15.36
N ASP A 53 -38.11 63.22 16.39
CA ASP A 53 -37.68 64.04 17.55
C ASP A 53 -38.65 64.64 18.61
N SER A 54 -38.07 64.78 19.82
CA SER A 54 -38.49 65.59 21.00
C SER A 54 -39.59 65.10 21.98
N GLN A 55 -39.40 65.56 23.23
CA GLN A 55 -39.97 65.20 24.55
C GLN A 55 -41.50 65.45 24.68
N VAL A 56 -42.23 65.00 25.73
CA VAL A 56 -42.31 65.62 27.08
C VAL A 56 -43.19 64.79 28.06
N ASP A 57 -42.83 64.82 29.37
CA ASP A 57 -43.56 64.58 30.65
C ASP A 57 -44.42 63.34 31.02
N ILE A 58 -43.92 62.63 32.06
CA ILE A 58 -44.48 62.47 33.43
C ILE A 58 -45.98 62.11 33.62
N HIS A 59 -46.23 60.92 34.20
CA HIS A 59 -46.98 60.84 35.47
C HIS A 59 -46.58 59.60 36.32
N ASP A 60 -46.83 59.67 37.63
CA ASP A 60 -46.22 58.82 38.68
C ASP A 60 -47.27 57.96 39.46
N SER A 61 -46.80 57.16 40.44
CA SER A 61 -47.51 56.48 41.56
C SER A 61 -47.94 54.99 41.34
N VAL A 62 -47.84 54.05 42.31
CA VAL A 62 -47.09 54.00 43.61
C VAL A 62 -47.00 52.56 44.21
N LEU A 63 -45.87 52.22 44.86
CA LEU A 63 -45.63 51.08 45.81
C LEU A 63 -45.82 49.61 45.29
N GLN A 64 -45.24 48.54 45.87
CA GLN A 64 -44.55 48.36 47.18
C GLN A 64 -43.46 47.24 47.19
N ASN A 65 -42.32 47.53 47.83
CA ASN A 65 -41.30 46.69 48.50
C ASN A 65 -40.76 45.35 47.92
N GLY A 66 -39.43 45.24 47.87
CA GLY A 66 -38.65 43.99 47.85
C GLY A 66 -37.14 44.24 47.69
N ASP A 67 -36.33 43.97 48.72
CA ASP A 67 -34.87 44.22 48.74
C ASP A 67 -34.05 43.00 48.23
N ASP A 68 -32.98 43.25 47.45
CA ASP A 68 -31.78 42.38 47.34
C ASP A 68 -30.60 43.13 46.66
N PRO A 69 -29.32 42.71 46.75
CA PRO A 69 -28.25 43.65 47.12
C PRO A 69 -27.23 43.95 45.99
N VAL A 70 -27.59 43.74 44.73
CA VAL A 70 -26.64 43.75 43.60
C VAL A 70 -26.11 45.16 43.25
N ALA A 71 -26.86 46.22 43.53
CA ALA A 71 -26.53 47.58 43.09
C ALA A 71 -25.31 48.23 43.80
N LYS A 72 -24.89 47.74 44.97
CA LYS A 72 -23.83 48.38 45.78
C LYS A 72 -22.40 48.04 45.36
N ALA A 73 -22.19 47.06 44.49
CA ALA A 73 -20.84 46.72 44.01
C ALA A 73 -20.33 47.70 42.94
N SER A 74 -21.23 48.22 42.08
CA SER A 74 -20.85 48.93 40.85
C SER A 74 -20.44 50.39 41.03
N GLN A 75 -20.59 50.97 42.23
CA GLN A 75 -20.28 52.39 42.50
C GLN A 75 -18.97 52.62 43.28
N LEU A 76 -18.23 51.55 43.63
CA LEU A 76 -16.96 51.65 44.38
C LEU A 76 -15.69 51.47 43.51
N LEU A 77 -15.84 51.48 42.18
CA LEU A 77 -14.77 51.26 41.21
C LEU A 77 -14.49 52.48 40.31
N ALA A 78 -15.10 53.64 40.59
CA ALA A 78 -15.10 54.80 39.69
C ALA A 78 -14.21 55.98 40.13
N GLU A 79 -13.70 56.02 41.36
CA GLU A 79 -12.94 57.16 41.91
C GLU A 79 -11.71 56.72 42.73
N LEU A 80 -10.63 56.32 42.06
CA LEU A 80 -9.25 56.42 42.56
C LEU A 80 -8.30 56.68 41.40
N ASN A 81 -7.94 57.96 41.20
CA ASN A 81 -6.83 58.31 40.32
C ASN A 81 -5.50 57.87 40.95
N PHE A 82 -4.60 57.35 40.12
CA PHE A 82 -3.16 57.43 40.33
C PHE A 82 -2.50 57.98 39.06
N GLU A 83 -1.30 58.52 39.21
CA GLU A 83 -0.77 59.58 38.36
C GLU A 83 -0.12 59.08 37.05
N GLU A 84 0.02 59.98 36.08
CA GLU A 84 0.73 59.73 34.82
C GLU A 84 2.24 59.71 35.08
N ASP A 85 2.89 58.56 34.86
CA ASP A 85 4.35 58.42 34.78
C ASP A 85 4.74 57.80 33.40
N GLU A 86 5.81 58.31 32.79
CA GLU A 86 6.11 58.13 31.37
C GLU A 86 6.84 56.81 31.05
N GLU A 87 6.19 55.78 30.47
CA GLU A 87 6.94 54.70 29.78
C GLU A 87 6.22 53.99 28.61
N ASP A 88 5.31 54.66 27.90
CA ASP A 88 4.58 54.11 26.74
C ASP A 88 5.44 54.06 25.45
N THR A 89 6.65 53.46 25.54
CA THR A 89 7.62 53.35 24.42
C THR A 89 8.48 52.08 24.48
N TYR A 90 8.01 51.00 25.11
CA TYR A 90 8.77 49.73 25.18
C TYR A 90 8.57 48.82 23.96
N TYR A 91 9.12 49.26 22.82
CA TYR A 91 9.43 48.52 21.58
C TYR A 91 8.66 47.21 21.29
N THR A 92 7.94 47.17 20.16
CA THR A 92 7.88 45.96 19.33
C THR A 92 9.30 45.61 18.84
N LYS A 93 10.09 44.93 19.67
CA LYS A 93 11.40 44.41 19.26
C LYS A 93 11.15 43.30 18.24
N ASP A 94 11.53 43.55 16.99
CA ASP A 94 11.61 42.51 15.97
C ASP A 94 12.39 41.32 16.54
N LEU A 95 11.81 40.13 16.40
CA LEU A 95 12.46 38.90 16.87
C LEU A 95 13.83 38.77 16.18
N PRO A 96 14.88 38.35 16.90
CA PRO A 96 16.21 38.19 16.30
C PRO A 96 16.17 37.36 15.03
N LEU A 97 17.02 37.65 14.05
CA LEU A 97 17.04 36.94 12.76
C LEU A 97 17.23 35.41 12.88
N HIS A 98 17.73 34.92 14.02
CA HIS A 98 17.85 33.50 14.36
C HIS A 98 16.66 32.90 15.14
N ALA A 99 15.57 33.64 15.33
CA ALA A 99 14.38 33.17 16.05
C ALA A 99 13.65 32.06 15.30
N CYS A 100 13.15 31.07 16.04
CA CYS A 100 12.44 29.94 15.49
C CYS A 100 11.15 30.37 14.77
N SER A 101 11.07 30.16 13.45
CA SER A 101 9.96 30.60 12.58
C SER A 101 8.60 29.91 12.85
N TYR A 102 8.49 29.08 13.90
CA TYR A 102 7.23 28.52 14.41
C TYR A 102 6.79 29.16 15.73
N CYS A 103 7.71 29.32 16.70
CA CYS A 103 7.38 29.65 18.10
C CYS A 103 8.08 30.89 18.67
N GLY A 104 9.05 31.48 17.95
CA GLY A 104 9.81 32.65 18.38
C GLY A 104 11.01 32.38 19.28
N ILE A 105 11.23 31.14 19.76
CA ILE A 105 12.42 30.81 20.59
C ILE A 105 13.72 31.16 19.85
N HIS A 106 14.58 31.93 20.50
CA HIS A 106 15.74 32.58 19.90
C HIS A 106 17.03 32.46 20.76
N ASP A 107 17.16 31.43 21.61
CA ASP A 107 18.46 31.11 22.24
C ASP A 107 19.44 30.56 21.17
N PRO A 108 20.59 31.23 20.93
CA PRO A 108 21.67 30.74 20.07
C PRO A 108 22.03 29.26 20.23
N ALA A 109 22.03 28.73 21.46
CA ALA A 109 22.43 27.35 21.71
C ALA A 109 21.31 26.32 21.40
N CYS A 110 20.07 26.78 21.20
CA CYS A 110 18.90 25.96 20.93
C CYS A 110 18.39 26.02 19.48
N VAL A 111 18.92 26.92 18.63
CA VAL A 111 18.43 27.17 17.26
C VAL A 111 19.35 26.61 16.18
N VAL A 112 18.74 26.19 15.08
CA VAL A 112 19.38 25.54 13.93
C VAL A 112 18.89 26.20 12.65
N TYR A 113 19.81 26.52 11.74
CA TYR A 113 19.49 27.08 10.44
C TYR A 113 19.23 25.98 9.42
N CYS A 114 18.12 26.08 8.69
CA CYS A 114 17.81 25.20 7.57
C CYS A 114 18.37 25.81 6.27
N ASN A 115 19.42 25.21 5.71
CA ASN A 115 20.13 25.77 4.55
C ASN A 115 19.26 25.86 3.28
N THR A 116 18.22 25.03 3.19
CA THR A 116 17.28 24.97 2.05
C THR A 116 16.16 26.03 2.15
N SER A 117 15.51 26.17 3.31
CA SER A 117 14.39 27.12 3.48
C SER A 117 14.83 28.52 3.94
N LYS A 118 16.12 28.69 4.26
CA LYS A 118 16.73 29.93 4.77
C LYS A 118 16.09 30.46 6.06
N LYS A 119 15.49 29.57 6.87
CA LYS A 119 14.79 29.86 8.13
C LYS A 119 15.41 29.12 9.31
N TRP A 120 15.23 29.67 10.51
CA TRP A 120 15.73 29.13 11.77
C TRP A 120 14.63 28.38 12.53
N PHE A 121 15.01 27.29 13.21
CA PHE A 121 14.09 26.48 14.00
C PHE A 121 14.78 25.96 15.27
N CYS A 122 14.07 25.92 16.39
CA CYS A 122 14.64 25.45 17.65
C CYS A 122 14.57 23.92 17.80
N ASN A 123 15.38 23.37 18.72
CA ASN A 123 15.33 21.97 19.11
C ASN A 123 14.29 21.67 20.22
N GLY A 124 13.48 22.66 20.61
CA GLY A 124 12.32 22.49 21.48
C GLY A 124 11.18 21.73 20.78
N ARG A 125 10.35 21.03 21.55
CA ARG A 125 9.23 20.21 21.03
C ARG A 125 7.89 20.94 21.05
N GLY A 126 7.69 21.84 22.02
CA GLY A 126 6.42 22.54 22.24
C GLY A 126 5.23 21.57 22.26
N ASN A 127 4.13 21.97 21.63
CA ASN A 127 2.91 21.17 21.51
C ASN A 127 2.99 20.12 20.37
N THR A 128 4.18 19.56 20.08
CA THR A 128 4.39 18.67 18.93
C THR A 128 5.22 17.42 19.25
N SER A 129 5.09 16.38 18.42
CA SER A 129 5.66 15.03 18.66
C SER A 129 7.13 14.85 18.24
N GLY A 130 7.93 15.93 18.28
CA GLY A 130 9.33 16.02 17.84
C GLY A 130 9.80 17.46 17.92
N SER A 131 11.07 17.78 17.70
CA SER A 131 11.51 19.19 17.76
C SER A 131 11.10 19.99 16.52
N HIS A 132 10.97 21.31 16.68
CA HIS A 132 10.56 22.20 15.59
C HIS A 132 11.47 22.09 14.36
N ILE A 133 12.79 22.02 14.53
CA ILE A 133 13.73 21.77 13.42
C ILE A 133 13.47 20.41 12.75
N VAL A 134 13.35 19.30 13.48
CA VAL A 134 13.12 17.98 12.87
C VAL A 134 11.75 17.91 12.18
N ASN A 135 10.73 18.53 12.76
CA ASN A 135 9.38 18.65 12.18
C ASN A 135 9.42 19.45 10.86
N HIS A 136 10.19 20.55 10.79
CA HIS A 136 10.42 21.32 9.56
C HIS A 136 11.18 20.52 8.50
N LEU A 137 12.35 19.95 8.84
CA LEU A 137 13.19 19.18 7.91
C LEU A 137 12.41 18.05 7.22
N VAL A 138 11.55 17.34 7.97
CA VAL A 138 10.70 16.26 7.43
C VAL A 138 9.59 16.78 6.50
N ARG A 139 9.15 18.04 6.63
CA ARG A 139 8.04 18.64 5.86
C ARG A 139 8.50 19.39 4.62
N ALA A 140 9.46 20.29 4.79
CA ALA A 140 10.15 20.99 3.71
C ALA A 140 11.09 20.06 2.91
N LYS A 141 11.34 18.84 3.41
CA LYS A 141 12.22 17.80 2.83
C LYS A 141 13.70 18.21 2.78
N SER A 142 14.03 19.27 3.49
CA SER A 142 15.39 19.77 3.73
C SER A 142 16.22 18.74 4.51
N LYS A 143 17.51 18.68 4.21
CA LYS A 143 18.44 17.69 4.79
C LYS A 143 19.68 18.29 5.42
N GLU A 144 19.99 19.54 5.06
CA GLU A 144 21.23 20.23 5.43
C GLU A 144 20.96 21.34 6.43
N VAL A 145 21.81 21.44 7.45
CA VAL A 145 21.69 22.45 8.50
C VAL A 145 23.03 23.08 8.85
N THR A 146 22.96 24.28 9.40
CA THR A 146 24.09 25.02 9.97
C THR A 146 23.76 25.40 11.41
N LEU A 147 24.73 25.28 12.31
CA LEU A 147 24.59 25.69 13.71
C LEU A 147 24.76 27.22 13.84
N HIS A 148 24.26 27.81 14.93
CA HIS A 148 24.44 29.24 15.18
C HIS A 148 25.88 29.58 15.56
N LYS A 149 26.37 30.76 15.15
CA LYS A 149 27.72 31.26 15.45
C LYS A 149 28.09 31.27 16.95
N ASP A 150 27.12 31.51 17.82
CA ASP A 150 27.29 31.50 19.28
C ASP A 150 26.79 30.19 19.93
N GLY A 151 26.56 29.15 19.12
CA GLY A 151 26.18 27.80 19.56
C GLY A 151 27.39 26.94 19.97
N PRO A 152 27.16 25.71 20.50
CA PRO A 152 28.19 24.90 21.14
C PRO A 152 29.42 24.54 20.28
N LEU A 153 29.28 24.56 18.94
CA LEU A 153 30.34 24.28 17.96
C LEU A 153 30.53 25.42 16.94
N GLY A 154 30.07 26.63 17.26
CA GLY A 154 30.09 27.78 16.34
C GLY A 154 29.28 27.57 15.05
N GLU A 155 29.54 28.41 14.04
CA GLU A 155 28.85 28.38 12.74
C GLU A 155 29.37 27.23 11.86
N THR A 156 28.96 26.01 12.21
CA THR A 156 29.39 24.77 11.54
C THR A 156 28.24 24.17 10.71
N ILE A 157 28.50 23.88 9.43
CA ILE A 157 27.62 23.04 8.60
C ILE A 157 27.81 21.58 9.02
N LEU A 158 26.72 20.87 9.31
CA LEU A 158 26.83 19.46 9.72
C LEU A 158 27.05 18.55 8.51
N GLU A 159 28.27 18.03 8.36
CA GLU A 159 28.66 17.12 7.28
C GLU A 159 29.55 15.94 7.74
N CYS A 160 29.60 14.89 6.94
CA CYS A 160 30.40 13.69 7.22
C CYS A 160 31.88 13.90 6.91
N TYR A 161 32.75 13.73 7.90
CA TYR A 161 34.21 13.92 7.79
C TYR A 161 34.86 13.13 6.64
N ASN A 162 34.35 11.93 6.33
CA ASN A 162 34.89 11.05 5.29
C ASN A 162 34.35 11.34 3.87
N CYS A 163 33.18 11.99 3.70
CA CYS A 163 32.55 12.12 2.36
C CYS A 163 31.78 13.42 2.09
N GLY A 164 31.84 14.42 2.99
CA GLY A 164 31.16 15.71 2.83
C GLY A 164 29.62 15.65 2.83
N CYS A 165 29.00 14.49 3.07
CA CYS A 165 27.55 14.36 3.00
C CYS A 165 26.87 15.13 4.15
N ARG A 166 25.98 16.07 3.80
CA ARG A 166 25.28 17.00 4.70
C ARG A 166 23.93 16.52 5.23
N ASN A 167 23.53 15.28 4.93
CA ASN A 167 22.20 14.77 5.29
C ASN A 167 22.14 14.36 6.77
N VAL A 168 21.55 15.21 7.63
CA VAL A 168 21.45 14.95 9.08
C VAL A 168 20.72 13.65 9.45
N PHE A 169 19.86 13.11 8.58
CA PHE A 169 19.20 11.81 8.78
C PHE A 169 20.13 10.60 8.51
N LEU A 170 21.29 10.82 7.88
CA LEU A 170 22.35 9.84 7.69
C LEU A 170 23.54 10.02 8.63
N LEU A 171 23.69 11.21 9.23
CA LEU A 171 24.80 11.51 10.13
C LEU A 171 24.60 10.92 11.52
N GLY A 172 25.70 10.44 12.07
CA GLY A 172 25.85 10.08 13.47
C GLY A 172 27.29 10.29 13.91
N PHE A 173 27.53 10.18 15.21
CA PHE A 173 28.82 10.43 15.81
C PHE A 173 29.47 9.14 16.31
N ILE A 174 30.80 9.13 16.33
CA ILE A 174 31.60 8.12 17.04
C ILE A 174 32.52 8.85 18.03
N PRO A 175 32.58 8.45 19.32
CA PRO A 175 33.55 8.98 20.26
C PRO A 175 34.93 8.37 20.04
N ALA A 176 36.00 9.17 20.16
CA ALA A 176 37.36 8.66 20.19
C ALA A 176 37.67 7.96 21.54
N LYS A 177 38.51 6.92 21.53
CA LYS A 177 38.86 6.15 22.74
C LYS A 177 39.90 6.81 23.67
N ALA A 178 40.47 7.94 23.29
CA ALA A 178 41.58 8.59 23.99
C ALA A 178 41.38 10.09 24.28
N ASP A 179 40.52 10.78 23.53
CA ASP A 179 40.29 12.23 23.61
C ASP A 179 38.79 12.54 23.59
N SER A 180 38.40 13.71 24.07
CA SER A 180 37.03 14.25 23.98
C SER A 180 36.63 14.68 22.55
N VAL A 181 37.33 14.20 21.53
CA VAL A 181 37.06 14.48 20.12
C VAL A 181 35.97 13.53 19.61
N VAL A 182 34.99 14.11 18.93
CA VAL A 182 33.82 13.42 18.38
C VAL A 182 33.79 13.62 16.86
N VAL A 183 33.66 12.53 16.10
CA VAL A 183 33.70 12.58 14.62
C VAL A 183 32.33 12.25 14.02
N LEU A 184 31.88 13.10 13.10
CA LEU A 184 30.63 12.91 12.34
C LEU A 184 30.87 12.01 11.12
N LEU A 185 30.17 10.87 11.06
CA LEU A 185 30.21 9.93 9.95
C LEU A 185 28.83 9.51 9.49
N CYS A 186 28.68 9.33 8.18
CA CYS A 186 27.49 8.68 7.61
C CYS A 186 27.36 7.24 8.08
N ARG A 187 26.14 6.90 8.51
CA ARG A 187 25.64 5.55 8.83
C ARG A 187 26.17 4.46 7.89
N GLN A 188 26.17 4.72 6.59
CA GLN A 188 26.68 3.89 5.50
C GLN A 188 27.19 4.80 4.37
N PRO A 189 28.25 4.44 3.64
CA PRO A 189 29.18 3.34 3.93
C PRO A 189 30.18 3.70 5.05
N CYS A 190 30.35 4.99 5.37
CA CYS A 190 31.48 5.51 6.13
C CYS A 190 31.68 4.85 7.51
N ALA A 191 30.64 4.72 8.33
CA ALA A 191 30.74 4.12 9.66
C ALA A 191 30.98 2.60 9.67
N SER A 192 30.99 1.92 8.51
CA SER A 192 31.28 0.48 8.40
C SER A 192 32.39 0.14 7.40
N GLN A 193 33.13 1.12 6.89
CA GLN A 193 34.26 0.88 6.01
C GLN A 193 35.44 0.29 6.79
N SER A 194 35.93 -0.87 6.36
CA SER A 194 37.04 -1.58 6.99
C SER A 194 38.41 -0.88 6.87
N SER A 195 38.49 0.21 6.11
CA SER A 195 39.65 1.13 6.06
C SER A 195 39.79 1.99 7.33
N LEU A 196 38.75 2.10 8.17
CA LEU A 196 38.84 2.73 9.49
C LEU A 196 39.58 1.86 10.53
N LYS A 197 40.35 0.85 10.13
CA LYS A 197 41.17 0.03 11.05
C LYS A 197 42.50 0.69 11.43
N ASP A 198 43.01 1.58 10.60
CA ASP A 198 44.28 2.29 10.85
C ASP A 198 44.10 3.55 11.72
N ILE A 199 42.85 3.92 12.01
CA ILE A 199 42.47 5.04 12.89
C ILE A 199 41.60 4.47 14.01
N ASN A 200 41.90 4.78 15.27
CA ASN A 200 41.50 3.99 16.44
C ASN A 200 40.03 4.18 16.89
N TRP A 201 39.06 4.12 15.96
CA TRP A 201 37.64 4.43 16.15
C TRP A 201 36.77 3.16 16.21
N ASP A 202 35.76 3.16 17.08
CA ASP A 202 34.91 1.98 17.28
C ASP A 202 33.57 2.09 16.55
N SER A 203 33.48 1.43 15.39
CA SER A 203 32.24 1.37 14.58
C SER A 203 31.01 0.81 15.33
N SER A 204 31.19 0.08 16.44
CA SER A 204 30.07 -0.39 17.26
C SER A 204 29.43 0.70 18.11
N GLN A 205 30.11 1.84 18.29
CA GLN A 205 29.67 2.96 19.14
C GLN A 205 29.01 4.11 18.35
N TRP A 206 28.74 3.94 17.06
CA TRP A 206 28.04 4.94 16.25
C TRP A 206 26.63 5.21 16.76
N GLN A 207 26.30 6.49 17.01
CA GLN A 207 24.98 6.93 17.44
C GLN A 207 24.43 8.03 16.50
N PRO A 208 23.14 8.03 16.15
CA PRO A 208 22.56 8.99 15.20
C PRO A 208 22.49 10.41 15.78
N LEU A 209 22.67 11.45 14.95
CA LEU A 209 22.54 12.85 15.39
C LEU A 209 21.11 13.27 15.75
N ILE A 210 20.12 12.54 15.23
CA ILE A 210 18.71 12.73 15.56
C ILE A 210 18.22 11.50 16.33
N GLN A 211 17.89 11.70 17.61
CA GLN A 211 17.32 10.69 18.50
C GLN A 211 15.98 11.20 19.05
N ASP A 212 14.99 10.31 19.17
CA ASP A 212 13.63 10.64 19.65
C ASP A 212 12.99 11.86 18.95
N ARG A 213 13.33 12.06 17.67
CA ARG A 213 12.90 13.16 16.80
C ARG A 213 13.34 14.56 17.26
N CYS A 214 14.48 14.66 17.94
CA CYS A 214 15.20 15.90 18.19
C CYS A 214 16.70 15.70 17.92
N PHE A 215 17.46 16.79 17.76
CA PHE A 215 18.93 16.71 17.76
C PHE A 215 19.42 16.37 19.18
N LEU A 216 20.59 15.72 19.27
CA LEU A 216 21.26 15.45 20.54
C LEU A 216 21.49 16.73 21.35
N SER A 217 21.19 16.70 22.65
CA SER A 217 21.17 17.88 23.54
C SER A 217 22.53 18.56 23.74
N TRP A 218 23.64 17.83 23.53
CA TRP A 218 24.99 18.39 23.56
C TRP A 218 25.37 19.12 22.26
N LEU A 219 24.73 18.77 21.14
CA LEU A 219 24.96 19.35 19.82
C LEU A 219 24.07 20.58 19.60
N VAL A 220 22.80 20.48 19.99
CA VAL A 220 21.83 21.58 20.03
C VAL A 220 21.02 21.44 21.31
N LYS A 221 21.11 22.44 22.19
CA LYS A 221 20.39 22.41 23.47
C LYS A 221 18.88 22.36 23.25
N ILE A 222 18.17 21.81 24.23
CA ILE A 222 16.71 21.83 24.28
C ILE A 222 16.33 23.04 25.16
N PRO A 223 15.47 23.97 24.69
CA PRO A 223 15.04 25.12 25.49
C PRO A 223 14.36 24.67 26.79
N SER A 224 14.50 25.45 27.85
CA SER A 224 13.87 25.17 29.13
C SER A 224 12.34 25.16 29.02
N GLU A 225 11.68 24.49 29.97
CA GLU A 225 10.21 24.45 30.00
C GLU A 225 9.61 25.87 30.16
N GLN A 226 10.27 26.77 30.90
CA GLN A 226 9.84 28.16 31.05
C GLN A 226 9.89 28.92 29.72
N GLU A 227 10.93 28.71 28.90
CA GLU A 227 11.03 29.31 27.57
C GLU A 227 10.01 28.71 26.60
N GLN A 228 9.80 27.39 26.64
CA GLN A 228 8.78 26.74 25.81
C GLN A 228 7.35 27.18 26.18
N LEU A 229 7.05 27.43 27.46
CA LEU A 229 5.77 27.99 27.93
C LEU A 229 5.58 29.46 27.53
N ARG A 230 6.64 30.28 27.60
CA ARG A 230 6.61 31.70 27.15
C ARG A 230 6.56 31.86 25.63
N SER A 231 6.96 30.85 24.87
CA SER A 231 6.97 30.88 23.39
C SER A 231 5.56 30.83 22.78
N ARG A 232 5.42 31.23 21.50
CA ARG A 232 4.14 31.23 20.78
C ARG A 232 3.62 29.78 20.68
N GLN A 233 2.47 29.51 21.31
CA GLN A 233 1.89 28.17 21.51
C GLN A 233 1.28 27.57 20.23
N ILE A 234 2.10 27.41 19.20
CA ILE A 234 1.72 26.90 17.90
C ILE A 234 1.35 25.41 17.96
N THR A 235 0.18 25.05 17.42
CA THR A 235 -0.26 23.66 17.35
C THR A 235 0.37 22.92 16.16
N ALA A 236 0.44 21.59 16.26
CA ALA A 236 0.82 20.75 15.12
C ALA A 236 -0.11 20.91 13.89
N GLN A 237 -1.32 21.46 14.05
CA GLN A 237 -2.23 21.77 12.93
C GLN A 237 -1.89 23.10 12.26
N GLN A 238 -1.58 24.15 13.03
CA GLN A 238 -1.09 25.42 12.48
C GLN A 238 0.24 25.22 11.74
N ILE A 239 1.17 24.41 12.28
CA ILE A 239 2.40 24.02 11.54
C ILE A 239 2.05 23.30 10.22
N ASN A 240 1.03 22.44 10.16
CA ASN A 240 0.62 21.81 8.90
C ASN A 240 0.24 22.86 7.86
N LYS A 241 -0.62 23.84 8.21
CA LYS A 241 -1.08 24.87 7.28
C LYS A 241 0.04 25.87 6.91
N LEU A 242 0.87 26.29 7.88
CA LEU A 242 1.96 27.23 7.65
C LEU A 242 3.02 26.65 6.70
N GLU A 243 3.39 25.37 6.89
CA GLU A 243 4.27 24.63 5.96
C GLU A 243 3.61 24.33 4.61
N GLU A 244 2.28 24.44 4.49
CA GLU A 244 1.57 24.36 3.22
C GLU A 244 1.63 25.71 2.49
N LEU A 245 1.36 26.81 3.20
CA LEU A 245 1.49 28.18 2.66
C LEU A 245 2.93 28.48 2.21
N TRP A 246 3.95 28.10 2.99
CA TRP A 246 5.37 28.36 2.64
C TRP A 246 5.86 27.71 1.34
N LYS A 247 5.08 26.81 0.73
CA LYS A 247 5.37 26.25 -0.61
C LYS A 247 4.98 27.20 -1.74
N GLU A 248 4.02 28.08 -1.51
CA GLU A 248 3.45 29.01 -2.51
C GLU A 248 3.82 30.46 -2.18
N ASN A 249 3.78 30.83 -0.90
CA ASN A 249 4.27 32.11 -0.39
C ASN A 249 5.31 31.89 0.74
N PRO A 250 6.62 31.92 0.45
CA PRO A 250 7.67 31.74 1.45
C PRO A 250 7.69 32.79 2.58
N THR A 251 7.06 33.97 2.41
CA THR A 251 7.01 35.02 3.46
C THR A 251 5.75 34.95 4.33
N ALA A 252 4.82 34.02 4.05
CA ALA A 252 3.56 33.92 4.79
C ALA A 252 3.75 33.75 6.31
N THR A 253 2.90 34.40 7.11
CA THR A 253 2.95 34.35 8.57
C THR A 253 1.85 33.42 9.14
N LEU A 254 1.73 33.38 10.46
CA LEU A 254 0.61 32.70 11.13
C LEU A 254 -0.71 33.46 10.96
N GLU A 255 -0.67 34.78 10.74
CA GLU A 255 -1.88 35.61 10.53
C GLU A 255 -2.51 35.36 9.14
N ASP A 256 -1.73 34.92 8.14
CA ASP A 256 -2.25 34.50 6.83
C ASP A 256 -3.18 33.27 6.90
N LEU A 257 -3.17 32.52 8.01
CA LEU A 257 -4.03 31.36 8.23
C LEU A 257 -5.50 31.70 8.51
N GLU A 258 -5.80 32.96 8.83
CA GLU A 258 -7.09 33.42 9.34
C GLU A 258 -7.93 34.16 8.27
N LYS A 259 -7.40 34.26 7.04
CA LYS A 259 -8.07 34.93 5.91
C LYS A 259 -9.22 34.06 5.34
N PRO A 260 -10.41 34.64 5.06
CA PRO A 260 -11.54 33.89 4.51
C PRO A 260 -11.26 33.37 3.11
N GLY A 261 -11.78 32.18 2.79
CA GLY A 261 -11.55 31.46 1.53
C GLY A 261 -10.51 30.33 1.58
N VAL A 262 -9.79 30.17 2.69
CA VAL A 262 -8.76 29.12 2.85
C VAL A 262 -9.33 27.74 3.27
N ASP A 263 -10.55 27.69 3.79
CA ASP A 263 -11.19 26.47 4.34
C ASP A 263 -12.60 26.19 3.77
N GLU A 264 -12.76 26.14 2.45
CA GLU A 264 -13.85 25.31 1.89
C GLU A 264 -13.47 23.83 2.07
N GLU A 265 -14.19 23.11 2.95
CA GLU A 265 -14.10 21.64 3.00
C GLU A 265 -14.95 21.01 1.89
N PRO A 266 -14.43 20.04 1.13
CA PRO A 266 -15.15 19.44 0.00
C PRO A 266 -16.35 18.62 0.47
N GLN A 267 -17.44 18.66 -0.29
CA GLN A 267 -18.65 17.90 0.01
C GLN A 267 -18.37 16.39 0.05
N HIS A 268 -18.96 15.72 1.05
CA HIS A 268 -18.80 14.29 1.26
C HIS A 268 -19.50 13.45 0.18
N VAL A 269 -18.92 12.29 -0.13
CA VAL A 269 -19.51 11.22 -0.94
C VAL A 269 -20.82 10.76 -0.31
N LEU A 270 -21.86 10.64 -1.12
CA LEU A 270 -23.20 10.23 -0.70
C LEU A 270 -23.42 8.75 -1.03
N LEU A 271 -24.36 8.10 -0.33
CA LEU A 271 -24.80 6.75 -0.71
C LEU A 271 -25.72 6.81 -1.95
N ARG A 272 -26.65 7.76 -1.94
CA ARG A 272 -27.61 8.03 -3.02
C ARG A 272 -27.34 9.40 -3.63
N TYR A 273 -27.60 9.52 -4.92
CA TYR A 273 -27.47 10.73 -5.72
C TYR A 273 -28.79 10.96 -6.47
N GLU A 274 -29.16 12.21 -6.73
CA GLU A 274 -30.37 12.54 -7.51
C GLU A 274 -30.18 12.25 -9.00
N ASP A 275 -29.03 12.64 -9.54
CA ASP A 275 -28.63 12.43 -10.93
C ASP A 275 -27.10 12.28 -11.07
N ALA A 276 -26.64 12.05 -12.30
CA ALA A 276 -25.22 11.95 -12.61
C ALA A 276 -24.47 13.30 -12.60
N TYR A 277 -25.16 14.45 -12.63
CA TYR A 277 -24.54 15.77 -12.48
C TYR A 277 -24.17 16.04 -11.01
N GLN A 278 -25.05 15.73 -10.06
CA GLN A 278 -24.76 15.77 -8.62
C GLN A 278 -23.59 14.82 -8.27
N TYR A 279 -23.59 13.63 -8.87
CA TYR A 279 -22.48 12.68 -8.77
C TYR A 279 -21.15 13.24 -9.33
N GLN A 280 -21.17 13.86 -10.51
CA GLN A 280 -20.01 14.55 -11.08
C GLN A 280 -19.55 15.73 -10.18
N ASN A 281 -20.47 16.53 -9.66
CA ASN A 281 -20.19 17.71 -8.85
C ASN A 281 -19.56 17.37 -7.49
N ILE A 282 -19.81 16.16 -6.95
CA ILE A 282 -19.16 15.68 -5.73
C ILE A 282 -17.83 15.00 -6.04
N PHE A 283 -17.76 14.08 -7.00
CA PHE A 283 -16.51 13.36 -7.28
C PHE A 283 -15.47 14.21 -8.05
N GLY A 284 -15.88 15.16 -8.87
CA GLY A 284 -14.98 16.01 -9.68
C GLY A 284 -14.01 16.84 -8.83
N PRO A 285 -14.47 17.61 -7.83
CA PRO A 285 -13.60 18.31 -6.88
C PRO A 285 -12.68 17.38 -6.10
N LEU A 286 -13.15 16.18 -5.71
CA LEU A 286 -12.32 15.19 -5.00
C LEU A 286 -11.17 14.65 -5.87
N VAL A 287 -11.45 14.33 -7.13
CA VAL A 287 -10.43 13.93 -8.11
C VAL A 287 -9.44 15.08 -8.39
N LYS A 288 -9.91 16.33 -8.41
CA LYS A 288 -9.04 17.51 -8.54
C LYS A 288 -8.12 17.68 -7.31
N LEU A 289 -8.67 17.58 -6.10
CA LEU A 289 -7.90 17.68 -4.85
C LEU A 289 -6.83 16.60 -4.72
N GLU A 290 -7.06 15.39 -5.26
CA GLU A 290 -6.03 14.35 -5.33
C GLU A 290 -5.00 14.65 -6.44
N ALA A 291 -5.43 15.12 -7.61
CA ALA A 291 -4.54 15.46 -8.73
C ALA A 291 -3.57 16.59 -8.36
N ASP A 292 -4.07 17.69 -7.79
CA ASP A 292 -3.27 18.84 -7.35
C ASP A 292 -2.29 18.46 -6.22
N TYR A 293 -2.70 17.53 -5.34
CA TYR A 293 -1.84 17.02 -4.27
C TYR A 293 -0.75 16.07 -4.79
N ASP A 294 -1.09 15.13 -5.69
CA ASP A 294 -0.13 14.23 -6.34
C ASP A 294 0.88 15.00 -7.20
N LYS A 295 0.43 16.06 -7.90
CA LYS A 295 1.30 16.99 -8.62
C LYS A 295 2.32 17.64 -7.68
N LYS A 296 1.84 18.37 -6.67
CA LYS A 296 2.68 19.02 -5.64
C LYS A 296 3.60 18.01 -4.93
N LEU A 297 3.15 16.76 -4.74
CA LEU A 297 3.94 15.70 -4.13
C LEU A 297 5.09 15.24 -5.05
N LYS A 298 4.81 14.90 -6.32
CA LYS A 298 5.83 14.40 -7.26
C LYS A 298 6.84 15.49 -7.63
N GLU A 299 6.39 16.72 -7.89
CA GLU A 299 7.26 17.86 -8.20
C GLU A 299 8.24 18.16 -7.04
N SER A 300 7.87 17.85 -5.80
CA SER A 300 8.72 18.01 -4.61
C SER A 300 9.34 16.70 -4.09
N GLN A 301 9.33 15.58 -4.83
CA GLN A 301 9.77 14.27 -4.30
C GLN A 301 10.44 13.36 -5.34
N ALA A 302 11.54 13.85 -5.91
CA ALA A 302 12.29 13.26 -7.03
C ALA A 302 12.95 11.86 -6.82
N TYR A 303 12.49 11.02 -5.88
CA TYR A 303 13.08 9.71 -5.59
C TYR A 303 12.15 8.59 -5.10
N MET A 304 10.97 8.87 -4.49
CA MET A 304 10.37 7.89 -3.57
C MET A 304 9.36 6.87 -4.12
N ARG A 305 8.78 7.06 -5.32
CA ARG A 305 7.75 6.14 -5.87
C ARG A 305 7.73 6.12 -7.41
N LEU A 306 8.81 5.63 -8.02
CA LEU A 306 8.82 5.35 -9.46
C LEU A 306 8.16 4.00 -9.77
N MET A 307 7.40 3.97 -10.87
CA MET A 307 6.99 2.76 -11.58
C MET A 307 7.72 2.67 -12.92
N GLN A 308 7.92 1.45 -13.41
CA GLN A 308 8.39 1.26 -14.79
C GLN A 308 7.37 1.88 -15.77
N GLY A 309 7.87 2.71 -16.69
CA GLY A 309 7.07 3.50 -17.63
C GLY A 309 6.64 4.89 -17.13
N ASP A 310 7.13 5.33 -15.97
CA ASP A 310 7.09 6.75 -15.59
C ASP A 310 8.04 7.58 -16.46
N GLU A 311 7.77 8.88 -16.61
CA GLU A 311 8.63 9.79 -17.39
C GLU A 311 9.51 10.65 -16.49
N ILE A 312 10.79 10.70 -16.85
CA ILE A 312 11.82 11.49 -16.19
C ILE A 312 12.42 12.47 -17.21
N CYS A 313 12.63 13.71 -16.77
CA CYS A 313 13.33 14.73 -17.51
C CYS A 313 14.74 14.87 -16.91
N LEU A 314 15.73 14.32 -17.60
CA LEU A 314 17.13 14.41 -17.24
C LEU A 314 17.70 15.71 -17.83
N ARG A 315 18.37 16.53 -17.03
CA ARG A 315 19.04 17.76 -17.48
C ARG A 315 20.49 17.76 -17.10
N TYR A 316 21.36 18.19 -18.00
CA TYR A 316 22.73 18.54 -17.67
C TYR A 316 22.81 19.99 -17.21
N LYS A 317 23.56 20.24 -16.12
CA LYS A 317 23.67 21.54 -15.45
C LYS A 317 25.09 21.93 -15.03
N GLY A 318 26.11 21.15 -15.42
CA GLY A 318 27.51 21.52 -15.24
C GLY A 318 28.08 22.31 -16.42
N ASP A 319 29.33 22.72 -16.30
CA ASP A 319 29.97 23.66 -17.24
C ASP A 319 30.80 22.97 -18.33
N LEU A 320 30.99 21.64 -18.25
CA LEU A 320 31.80 20.85 -19.18
C LEU A 320 31.17 20.61 -20.58
N ALA A 321 29.91 21.02 -20.77
CA ALA A 321 29.18 20.91 -22.04
C ALA A 321 28.02 21.91 -22.08
N PRO A 322 27.42 22.18 -23.27
CA PRO A 322 26.21 23.00 -23.36
C PRO A 322 25.05 22.45 -22.51
N PRO A 323 24.18 23.30 -21.92
CA PRO A 323 23.03 22.86 -21.15
C PRO A 323 22.10 21.95 -21.98
N TRP A 324 21.95 20.70 -21.54
CA TRP A 324 21.19 19.67 -22.25
C TRP A 324 19.95 19.23 -21.47
N LYS A 325 18.92 18.76 -22.19
CA LYS A 325 17.68 18.20 -21.62
C LYS A 325 17.18 17.02 -22.46
N GLY A 326 17.08 15.85 -21.86
CA GLY A 326 16.40 14.68 -22.42
C GLY A 326 15.13 14.33 -21.64
N ILE A 327 14.18 13.67 -22.30
CA ILE A 327 13.05 13.00 -21.65
C ILE A 327 13.20 11.51 -21.91
N GLY A 328 13.12 10.71 -20.85
CA GLY A 328 13.17 9.25 -20.91
C GLY A 328 12.08 8.58 -20.09
N HIS A 329 11.95 7.27 -20.29
CA HIS A 329 11.01 6.40 -19.59
C HIS A 329 11.76 5.46 -18.65
N VAL A 330 11.25 5.24 -17.43
CA VAL A 330 11.90 4.36 -16.46
C VAL A 330 11.75 2.90 -16.87
N ILE A 331 12.88 2.23 -17.14
CA ILE A 331 12.93 0.79 -17.47
C ILE A 331 13.31 -0.07 -16.26
N LYS A 332 14.19 0.43 -15.38
CA LYS A 332 14.54 -0.20 -14.09
C LYS A 332 14.19 0.74 -12.94
N VAL A 333 13.50 0.20 -11.93
CA VAL A 333 13.23 0.85 -10.64
C VAL A 333 14.13 0.22 -9.55
N PRO A 334 14.43 0.92 -8.44
CA PRO A 334 15.26 0.41 -7.34
C PRO A 334 14.79 -0.95 -6.79
N ASP A 335 15.52 -2.00 -7.12
CA ASP A 335 15.13 -3.40 -6.91
C ASP A 335 16.15 -4.16 -6.04
N ASN A 336 15.99 -5.47 -5.95
CA ASN A 336 16.89 -6.33 -5.17
C ASN A 336 18.31 -6.42 -5.76
N TYR A 337 18.53 -6.01 -7.01
CA TYR A 337 19.82 -6.03 -7.68
C TYR A 337 20.59 -4.72 -7.48
N GLY A 338 19.89 -3.59 -7.26
CA GLY A 338 20.49 -2.35 -6.75
C GLY A 338 19.53 -1.15 -6.77
N ASP A 339 19.89 -0.09 -6.04
CA ASP A 339 19.11 1.17 -5.95
C ASP A 339 19.16 2.05 -7.23
N GLU A 340 19.73 1.54 -8.33
CA GLU A 340 19.86 2.25 -9.60
C GLU A 340 18.52 2.41 -10.33
N ILE A 341 18.24 3.64 -10.78
CA ILE A 341 17.15 3.95 -11.72
C ILE A 341 17.74 3.98 -13.13
N ALA A 342 17.26 3.13 -14.03
CA ALA A 342 17.63 3.21 -15.45
C ALA A 342 16.49 3.80 -16.27
N ILE A 343 16.83 4.74 -17.17
CA ILE A 343 15.89 5.39 -18.08
C ILE A 343 16.28 5.16 -19.54
N GLU A 344 15.30 4.89 -20.38
CA GLU A 344 15.42 4.86 -21.84
C GLU A 344 15.07 6.25 -22.39
N LEU A 345 16.04 6.95 -22.98
CA LEU A 345 15.82 8.28 -23.55
C LEU A 345 15.05 8.18 -24.87
N ARG A 346 14.08 9.08 -25.10
CA ARG A 346 13.25 9.10 -26.31
C ARG A 346 14.00 9.45 -27.61
N SER A 347 15.23 9.95 -27.50
CA SER A 347 16.13 10.22 -28.63
C SER A 347 17.57 10.09 -28.13
N SER A 348 18.43 9.53 -28.98
CA SER A 348 19.88 9.40 -28.79
C SER A 348 20.67 10.62 -29.27
N ALA A 349 20.01 11.58 -29.95
CA ALA A 349 20.69 12.74 -30.52
C ALA A 349 21.17 13.73 -29.43
N GLY A 350 22.46 14.09 -29.50
CA GLY A 350 23.06 15.12 -28.64
C GLY A 350 23.14 14.78 -27.15
N VAL A 351 23.02 13.50 -26.76
CA VAL A 351 23.15 13.07 -25.36
C VAL A 351 24.61 13.23 -24.89
N PRO A 352 24.89 13.93 -23.77
CA PRO A 352 26.24 14.15 -23.26
C PRO A 352 26.80 12.90 -22.54
N VAL A 353 27.03 11.82 -23.30
CA VAL A 353 27.45 10.49 -22.78
C VAL A 353 28.85 10.48 -22.15
N GLU A 354 29.72 11.41 -22.53
CA GLU A 354 31.08 11.58 -22.00
C GLU A 354 31.11 12.06 -20.54
N ILE A 355 30.00 12.59 -20.03
CA ILE A 355 29.95 13.29 -18.74
C ILE A 355 29.13 12.49 -17.72
N PRO A 356 29.72 12.07 -16.57
CA PRO A 356 29.02 11.28 -15.55
C PRO A 356 28.43 12.08 -14.38
N HIS A 357 28.63 13.40 -14.30
CA HIS A 357 28.28 14.23 -13.13
C HIS A 357 27.43 15.47 -13.49
N ASN A 358 26.93 16.18 -12.48
CA ASN A 358 26.17 17.44 -12.60
C ASN A 358 24.87 17.36 -13.44
N PHE A 359 24.14 16.25 -13.29
CA PHE A 359 22.78 16.11 -13.82
C PHE A 359 21.71 16.40 -12.75
N GLN A 360 20.61 17.03 -13.18
CA GLN A 360 19.37 17.16 -12.43
C GLN A 360 18.33 16.18 -12.98
N VAL A 361 17.59 15.52 -12.08
CA VAL A 361 16.53 14.55 -12.38
C VAL A 361 15.18 15.16 -11.99
N ASP A 362 14.41 15.60 -12.98
CA ASP A 362 13.04 16.11 -12.79
C ASP A 362 12.01 15.02 -13.05
N PHE A 363 10.97 14.93 -12.21
CA PHE A 363 9.87 14.00 -12.42
C PHE A 363 8.79 14.64 -13.30
N VAL A 364 8.44 14.01 -14.43
CA VAL A 364 7.40 14.53 -15.32
C VAL A 364 6.04 14.07 -14.81
N TRP A 365 5.40 14.88 -13.97
CA TRP A 365 4.02 14.64 -13.58
C TRP A 365 3.08 14.63 -14.79
N LYS A 366 2.09 13.74 -14.76
CA LYS A 366 1.08 13.59 -15.82
C LYS A 366 -0.31 13.60 -15.21
N SER A 367 -1.15 14.49 -15.71
CA SER A 367 -2.58 14.55 -15.39
C SER A 367 -3.39 13.35 -15.90
N THR A 368 -2.85 12.56 -16.85
CA THR A 368 -3.61 11.62 -17.70
C THR A 368 -4.51 10.62 -16.97
N SER A 369 -4.17 10.19 -15.75
CA SER A 369 -5.05 9.35 -14.94
C SER A 369 -6.28 10.12 -14.44
N PHE A 370 -6.05 11.33 -13.92
CA PHE A 370 -7.07 12.24 -13.43
C PHE A 370 -7.92 12.82 -14.58
N ASP A 371 -7.30 13.15 -15.73
CA ASP A 371 -8.01 13.57 -16.94
C ASP A 371 -9.04 12.52 -17.40
N ARG A 372 -8.64 11.24 -17.40
CA ARG A 372 -9.53 10.13 -17.77
C ARG A 372 -10.64 9.91 -16.74
N MET A 373 -10.36 10.07 -15.45
CA MET A 373 -11.39 10.05 -14.40
C MET A 373 -12.40 11.21 -14.56
N GLN A 374 -11.93 12.45 -14.72
CA GLN A 374 -12.79 13.62 -14.96
C GLN A 374 -13.62 13.47 -16.25
N SER A 375 -13.00 12.96 -17.33
CA SER A 375 -13.71 12.68 -18.57
C SER A 375 -14.78 11.60 -18.39
N ALA A 376 -14.52 10.56 -17.60
CA ALA A 376 -15.51 9.52 -17.33
C ALA A 376 -16.68 10.04 -16.49
N LEU A 377 -16.42 10.85 -15.45
CA LEU A 377 -17.48 11.52 -14.69
C LEU A 377 -18.35 12.41 -15.60
N LYS A 378 -17.73 13.18 -16.50
CA LYS A 378 -18.45 14.00 -17.49
C LYS A 378 -19.25 13.15 -18.49
N THR A 379 -18.71 12.04 -18.98
CA THR A 379 -19.43 11.13 -19.88
C THR A 379 -20.64 10.51 -19.17
N PHE A 380 -20.50 10.08 -17.92
CA PHE A 380 -21.61 9.54 -17.13
C PHE A 380 -22.74 10.56 -16.91
N ALA A 381 -22.42 11.85 -16.80
CA ALA A 381 -23.41 12.93 -16.66
C ALA A 381 -24.06 13.39 -17.97
N VAL A 382 -23.34 13.34 -19.10
CA VAL A 382 -23.76 13.97 -20.37
C VAL A 382 -24.18 12.97 -21.45
N ASP A 383 -23.74 11.71 -21.38
CA ASP A 383 -24.04 10.67 -22.37
C ASP A 383 -24.89 9.54 -21.74
N GLU A 384 -26.21 9.63 -21.94
CA GLU A 384 -27.18 8.61 -21.52
C GLU A 384 -26.93 7.22 -22.12
N THR A 385 -26.15 7.11 -23.20
CA THR A 385 -25.84 5.83 -23.86
C THR A 385 -24.60 5.14 -23.27
N SER A 386 -23.82 5.86 -22.46
CA SER A 386 -22.58 5.38 -21.81
C SER A 386 -22.80 4.19 -20.87
N VAL A 387 -24.00 4.04 -20.32
CA VAL A 387 -24.43 2.90 -19.49
C VAL A 387 -25.89 2.56 -19.78
N SER A 388 -26.31 1.33 -19.48
CA SER A 388 -27.75 0.99 -19.47
C SER A 388 -28.47 1.66 -18.29
N GLY A 389 -29.72 2.10 -18.48
CA GLY A 389 -30.51 2.78 -17.43
C GLY A 389 -30.65 2.00 -16.10
N TYR A 390 -30.68 0.66 -16.16
CA TYR A 390 -30.63 -0.17 -14.94
C TYR A 390 -29.32 0.02 -14.17
N ILE A 391 -28.17 0.07 -14.87
CA ILE A 391 -26.87 0.31 -14.26
C ILE A 391 -26.78 1.77 -13.77
N TYR A 392 -27.23 2.75 -14.56
CA TYR A 392 -27.32 4.16 -14.16
C TYR A 392 -28.03 4.33 -12.81
N HIS A 393 -29.27 3.86 -12.69
CA HIS A 393 -30.07 3.99 -11.46
C HIS A 393 -29.48 3.19 -10.27
N LYS A 394 -29.00 1.94 -10.48
CA LYS A 394 -28.34 1.18 -9.40
C LYS A 394 -27.01 1.83 -8.95
N LEU A 395 -26.27 2.50 -9.84
CA LEU A 395 -25.07 3.27 -9.48
C LEU A 395 -25.41 4.51 -8.66
N LEU A 396 -26.45 5.27 -9.03
CA LEU A 396 -26.94 6.41 -8.24
C LEU A 396 -27.61 6.01 -6.91
N GLY A 397 -27.79 4.71 -6.65
CA GLY A 397 -28.42 4.19 -5.42
C GLY A 397 -29.95 4.30 -5.39
N HIS A 398 -30.57 4.50 -6.56
CA HIS A 398 -32.02 4.51 -6.72
C HIS A 398 -32.59 3.10 -6.52
N GLU A 399 -33.86 3.03 -6.15
CA GLU A 399 -34.58 1.76 -6.04
C GLU A 399 -35.08 1.32 -7.43
N VAL A 400 -34.74 0.10 -7.83
CA VAL A 400 -34.99 -0.47 -9.16
C VAL A 400 -35.28 -1.96 -8.99
N GLU A 401 -36.32 -2.46 -9.64
CA GLU A 401 -36.62 -3.90 -9.67
C GLU A 401 -35.45 -4.72 -10.27
N ASP A 402 -35.17 -5.89 -9.70
CA ASP A 402 -34.05 -6.73 -10.13
C ASP A 402 -34.31 -7.41 -11.49
N VAL A 403 -33.64 -6.91 -12.53
CA VAL A 403 -33.77 -7.41 -13.91
C VAL A 403 -32.98 -8.71 -14.10
N VAL A 404 -33.62 -9.71 -14.73
CA VAL A 404 -32.98 -10.98 -15.13
C VAL A 404 -32.63 -10.96 -16.62
N ILE A 405 -31.35 -11.13 -16.95
CA ILE A 405 -30.88 -11.30 -18.33
C ILE A 405 -31.24 -12.71 -18.82
N LYS A 406 -32.02 -12.78 -19.90
CA LYS A 406 -32.30 -14.03 -20.62
C LYS A 406 -31.07 -14.40 -21.46
N CYS A 407 -30.32 -15.40 -21.00
CA CYS A 407 -29.16 -15.98 -21.70
C CYS A 407 -29.28 -17.51 -21.75
N GLN A 408 -28.59 -18.16 -22.68
CA GLN A 408 -28.46 -19.61 -22.68
C GLN A 408 -27.33 -20.01 -21.71
N LEU A 409 -27.68 -20.68 -20.61
CA LEU A 409 -26.68 -21.19 -19.67
C LEU A 409 -25.86 -22.34 -20.28
N PRO A 410 -24.54 -22.41 -20.03
CA PRO A 410 -23.67 -23.43 -20.60
C PRO A 410 -23.91 -24.80 -19.95
N LYS A 411 -23.76 -25.88 -20.73
CA LYS A 411 -23.92 -27.28 -20.26
C LYS A 411 -22.89 -27.69 -19.19
N ARG A 412 -21.71 -27.05 -19.17
CA ARG A 412 -20.70 -27.11 -18.10
C ARG A 412 -20.26 -25.71 -17.78
N PHE A 413 -20.19 -25.37 -16.48
CA PHE A 413 -19.72 -24.05 -16.05
C PHE A 413 -18.19 -23.92 -16.03
N THR A 414 -17.44 -25.02 -15.90
CA THR A 414 -15.98 -25.01 -16.07
C THR A 414 -15.60 -24.65 -17.51
N ALA A 415 -14.73 -23.65 -17.67
CA ALA A 415 -14.15 -23.31 -18.96
C ALA A 415 -13.03 -24.30 -19.34
N GLN A 416 -12.82 -24.51 -20.64
CA GLN A 416 -11.70 -25.30 -21.14
C GLN A 416 -10.36 -24.69 -20.68
N GLY A 417 -9.37 -25.53 -20.37
CA GLY A 417 -8.03 -25.09 -19.94
C GLY A 417 -7.91 -24.58 -18.50
N LEU A 418 -9.02 -24.36 -17.79
CA LEU A 418 -9.03 -23.95 -16.38
C LEU A 418 -9.43 -25.10 -15.42
N PRO A 419 -9.09 -25.00 -14.12
CA PRO A 419 -9.51 -25.99 -13.12
C PRO A 419 -11.04 -26.11 -13.00
N ASP A 420 -11.53 -27.32 -12.70
CA ASP A 420 -12.95 -27.53 -12.40
C ASP A 420 -13.40 -26.69 -11.19
N LEU A 421 -14.55 -26.03 -11.35
CA LEU A 421 -15.08 -25.07 -10.38
C LEU A 421 -15.81 -25.75 -9.22
N ASN A 422 -15.61 -25.26 -8.00
CA ASN A 422 -16.39 -25.70 -6.83
C ASN A 422 -17.80 -25.09 -6.79
N HIS A 423 -18.68 -25.63 -5.95
CA HIS A 423 -20.08 -25.21 -5.83
C HIS A 423 -20.30 -23.69 -5.72
N SER A 424 -19.48 -22.97 -4.91
CA SER A 424 -19.62 -21.52 -4.72
C SER A 424 -19.19 -20.73 -5.97
N GLN A 425 -18.19 -21.22 -6.69
CA GLN A 425 -17.74 -20.65 -7.96
C GLN A 425 -18.74 -20.92 -9.09
N VAL A 426 -19.29 -22.14 -9.18
CA VAL A 426 -20.36 -22.49 -10.14
C VAL A 426 -21.61 -21.63 -9.90
N TYR A 427 -22.02 -21.45 -8.64
CA TYR A 427 -23.12 -20.56 -8.27
C TYR A 427 -22.85 -19.11 -8.69
N ALA A 428 -21.63 -18.61 -8.48
CA ALA A 428 -21.22 -17.27 -8.93
C ALA A 428 -21.33 -17.13 -10.46
N VAL A 429 -20.72 -18.03 -11.25
CA VAL A 429 -20.80 -17.99 -12.72
C VAL A 429 -22.26 -18.04 -13.20
N LYS A 430 -23.08 -18.96 -12.68
CA LYS A 430 -24.51 -19.08 -13.02
C LYS A 430 -25.26 -17.77 -12.76
N THR A 431 -25.13 -17.20 -11.56
CA THR A 431 -25.87 -16.01 -11.13
C THR A 431 -25.44 -14.76 -11.90
N VAL A 432 -24.13 -14.61 -12.15
CA VAL A 432 -23.55 -13.48 -12.87
C VAL A 432 -24.01 -13.42 -14.32
N LEU A 433 -24.05 -14.56 -15.03
CA LEU A 433 -24.53 -14.61 -16.42
C LEU A 433 -25.98 -14.15 -16.58
N GLN A 434 -26.78 -14.19 -15.51
CA GLN A 434 -28.21 -13.87 -15.51
C GLN A 434 -28.55 -12.48 -14.95
N ARG A 435 -27.59 -11.64 -14.57
CA ARG A 435 -27.82 -10.32 -13.95
C ARG A 435 -27.04 -9.18 -14.65
N PRO A 436 -27.59 -7.96 -14.76
CA PRO A 436 -26.87 -6.81 -15.35
C PRO A 436 -25.85 -6.17 -14.42
N LEU A 437 -25.96 -6.36 -13.10
CA LEU A 437 -24.99 -5.91 -12.11
C LEU A 437 -24.75 -7.02 -11.09
N CYS A 438 -23.49 -7.40 -10.90
CA CYS A 438 -23.08 -8.37 -9.88
C CYS A 438 -21.81 -7.92 -9.16
N LEU A 439 -21.80 -8.12 -7.83
CA LEU A 439 -20.61 -8.03 -6.99
C LEU A 439 -20.17 -9.44 -6.60
N ILE A 440 -18.87 -9.75 -6.70
CA ILE A 440 -18.29 -11.01 -6.21
C ILE A 440 -17.26 -10.68 -5.12
N GLN A 441 -17.51 -11.12 -3.89
CA GLN A 441 -16.51 -11.08 -2.81
C GLN A 441 -15.67 -12.35 -2.87
N GLY A 442 -14.36 -12.22 -3.03
CA GLY A 442 -13.45 -13.37 -2.98
C GLY A 442 -12.31 -13.18 -1.98
N PRO A 443 -12.42 -13.79 -0.79
CA PRO A 443 -11.33 -13.88 0.17
C PRO A 443 -10.04 -14.48 -0.43
N PRO A 444 -8.87 -14.27 0.20
CA PRO A 444 -7.58 -14.78 -0.27
C PRO A 444 -7.59 -16.27 -0.61
N GLY A 445 -7.06 -16.63 -1.78
CA GLY A 445 -6.95 -18.03 -2.23
C GLY A 445 -8.26 -18.67 -2.72
N THR A 446 -9.39 -17.97 -2.75
CA THR A 446 -10.70 -18.56 -3.17
C THR A 446 -10.92 -18.71 -4.68
N GLY A 447 -9.91 -18.37 -5.49
CA GLY A 447 -9.97 -18.52 -6.95
C GLY A 447 -10.77 -17.44 -7.68
N LYS A 448 -10.76 -16.19 -7.18
CA LYS A 448 -11.35 -15.01 -7.88
C LYS A 448 -11.02 -15.02 -9.37
N THR A 449 -9.75 -14.90 -9.72
CA THR A 449 -9.25 -14.77 -11.10
C THR A 449 -9.63 -15.96 -12.00
N VAL A 450 -9.76 -17.18 -11.44
CA VAL A 450 -10.24 -18.37 -12.18
C VAL A 450 -11.76 -18.27 -12.45
N THR A 451 -12.51 -17.77 -11.48
CA THR A 451 -13.95 -17.49 -11.60
C THR A 451 -14.18 -16.35 -12.60
N SER A 452 -13.42 -15.25 -12.50
CA SER A 452 -13.41 -14.11 -13.42
C SER A 452 -13.12 -14.55 -14.86
N ALA A 453 -12.04 -15.31 -15.10
CA ALA A 453 -11.71 -15.83 -16.42
C ALA A 453 -12.80 -16.77 -16.97
N THR A 454 -13.43 -17.57 -16.11
CA THR A 454 -14.54 -18.44 -16.52
C THR A 454 -15.82 -17.65 -16.85
N ILE A 455 -16.12 -16.58 -16.13
CA ILE A 455 -17.22 -15.65 -16.45
C ILE A 455 -16.96 -15.01 -17.82
N VAL A 456 -15.76 -14.46 -18.03
CA VAL A 456 -15.35 -13.86 -19.31
C VAL A 456 -15.47 -14.87 -20.47
N TYR A 457 -15.04 -16.12 -20.26
CA TYR A 457 -15.17 -17.19 -21.26
C TYR A 457 -16.62 -17.40 -21.72
N HIS A 458 -17.56 -17.51 -20.80
CA HIS A 458 -18.97 -17.70 -21.15
C HIS A 458 -19.64 -16.43 -21.69
N LEU A 459 -19.15 -15.23 -21.34
CA LEU A 459 -19.62 -13.97 -21.90
C LEU A 459 -19.16 -13.78 -23.36
N ALA A 460 -17.87 -13.99 -23.64
CA ALA A 460 -17.31 -13.87 -25.00
C ALA A 460 -18.00 -14.85 -25.97
N ARG A 461 -18.24 -16.09 -25.51
CA ARG A 461 -18.96 -17.12 -26.28
C ARG A 461 -20.44 -16.83 -26.57
N GLN A 462 -21.01 -15.73 -26.07
CA GLN A 462 -22.33 -15.24 -26.50
C GLN A 462 -22.26 -14.41 -27.79
N GLY A 463 -21.07 -14.04 -28.28
CA GLY A 463 -20.89 -13.38 -29.58
C GLY A 463 -21.32 -11.91 -29.63
N ASN A 464 -21.47 -11.24 -28.48
CA ASN A 464 -21.92 -9.84 -28.39
C ASN A 464 -20.79 -8.80 -28.61
N GLY A 465 -19.77 -9.14 -29.41
CA GLY A 465 -18.52 -8.38 -29.52
C GLY A 465 -17.52 -8.65 -28.36
N PRO A 466 -16.38 -7.96 -28.33
CA PRO A 466 -15.34 -8.16 -27.32
C PRO A 466 -15.82 -7.88 -25.89
N VAL A 467 -15.38 -8.71 -24.94
CA VAL A 467 -15.55 -8.44 -23.51
C VAL A 467 -14.43 -7.53 -23.02
N LEU A 468 -14.76 -6.46 -22.29
CA LEU A 468 -13.76 -5.62 -21.63
C LEU A 468 -13.42 -6.17 -20.25
N VAL A 469 -12.13 -6.31 -19.97
CA VAL A 469 -11.61 -6.83 -18.71
C VAL A 469 -10.61 -5.83 -18.14
N CYS A 470 -10.86 -5.38 -16.90
CA CYS A 470 -10.05 -4.39 -16.23
C CYS A 470 -9.62 -4.81 -14.82
N ALA A 471 -8.56 -4.18 -14.33
CA ALA A 471 -8.16 -4.12 -12.92
C ALA A 471 -7.34 -2.83 -12.70
N PRO A 472 -7.23 -2.27 -11.48
CA PRO A 472 -6.45 -1.05 -11.27
C PRO A 472 -4.94 -1.27 -11.51
N SER A 473 -4.37 -2.36 -11.00
CA SER A 473 -2.94 -2.66 -11.11
C SER A 473 -2.61 -3.55 -12.32
N ASN A 474 -1.51 -3.24 -13.02
CA ASN A 474 -1.07 -4.02 -14.20
C ASN A 474 -0.91 -5.52 -13.88
N ILE A 475 -0.32 -5.87 -12.72
CA ILE A 475 -0.11 -7.27 -12.31
C ILE A 475 -1.43 -8.05 -12.24
N ALA A 476 -2.52 -7.43 -11.75
CA ALA A 476 -3.83 -8.07 -11.71
C ALA A 476 -4.42 -8.25 -13.12
N VAL A 477 -4.24 -7.26 -14.01
CA VAL A 477 -4.61 -7.40 -15.44
C VAL A 477 -3.82 -8.53 -16.10
N ASP A 478 -2.52 -8.63 -15.84
CA ASP A 478 -1.63 -9.61 -16.47
C ASP A 478 -1.96 -11.05 -16.00
N GLN A 479 -2.17 -11.25 -14.70
CA GLN A 479 -2.65 -12.53 -14.13
C GLN A 479 -4.00 -12.98 -14.71
N LEU A 480 -4.92 -12.04 -14.96
CA LEU A 480 -6.23 -12.33 -15.52
C LEU A 480 -6.15 -12.58 -17.03
N THR A 481 -5.31 -11.83 -17.74
CA THR A 481 -4.96 -12.02 -19.17
C THR A 481 -4.43 -13.44 -19.41
N GLU A 482 -3.48 -13.90 -18.59
CA GLU A 482 -2.91 -15.25 -18.65
C GLU A 482 -3.99 -16.34 -18.54
N LYS A 483 -4.91 -16.21 -17.57
CA LYS A 483 -5.98 -17.21 -17.33
C LYS A 483 -7.07 -17.19 -18.39
N ILE A 484 -7.36 -16.04 -18.99
CA ILE A 484 -8.29 -15.96 -20.11
C ILE A 484 -7.64 -16.57 -21.36
N HIS A 485 -6.35 -16.31 -21.61
CA HIS A 485 -5.62 -16.92 -22.73
C HIS A 485 -5.56 -18.46 -22.62
N GLN A 486 -5.40 -19.01 -21.41
CA GLN A 486 -5.48 -20.47 -21.15
C GLN A 486 -6.79 -21.12 -21.61
N THR A 487 -7.87 -20.35 -21.82
CA THR A 487 -9.15 -20.87 -22.36
C THR A 487 -9.21 -20.98 -23.89
N GLY A 488 -8.17 -20.53 -24.61
CA GLY A 488 -8.09 -20.56 -26.07
C GLY A 488 -8.77 -19.38 -26.78
N LEU A 489 -9.15 -18.33 -26.05
CA LEU A 489 -9.73 -17.10 -26.63
C LEU A 489 -8.66 -16.16 -27.21
N LYS A 490 -9.07 -15.34 -28.17
CA LYS A 490 -8.29 -14.22 -28.73
C LYS A 490 -8.27 -13.06 -27.73
N VAL A 491 -7.21 -12.99 -26.94
CA VAL A 491 -7.00 -11.94 -25.94
C VAL A 491 -6.05 -10.87 -26.48
N VAL A 492 -6.42 -9.60 -26.33
CA VAL A 492 -5.56 -8.45 -26.63
C VAL A 492 -5.26 -7.70 -25.33
N ARG A 493 -3.99 -7.62 -24.95
CA ARG A 493 -3.54 -6.83 -23.78
C ARG A 493 -3.20 -5.41 -24.23
N LEU A 494 -4.02 -4.44 -23.81
CA LEU A 494 -3.80 -3.03 -24.09
C LEU A 494 -2.91 -2.42 -22.99
N CYS A 495 -1.70 -2.00 -23.37
CA CYS A 495 -0.78 -1.28 -22.51
C CYS A 495 -0.76 0.23 -22.83
N ALA A 496 -0.45 1.05 -21.82
CA ALA A 496 -0.11 2.45 -22.03
C ALA A 496 1.22 2.56 -22.82
N LYS A 497 1.38 3.61 -23.64
CA LYS A 497 2.52 3.73 -24.55
C LYS A 497 3.89 3.72 -23.87
N SER A 498 4.00 4.33 -22.69
CA SER A 498 5.24 4.29 -21.89
C SER A 498 5.53 2.93 -21.24
N ARG A 499 4.69 1.91 -21.47
CA ARG A 499 4.90 0.52 -21.08
C ARG A 499 5.02 -0.43 -22.28
N GLU A 500 5.22 0.08 -23.50
CA GLU A 500 5.47 -0.76 -24.70
C GLU A 500 6.90 -1.35 -24.73
N ALA A 501 7.82 -0.87 -23.88
CA ALA A 501 9.18 -1.41 -23.70
C ALA A 501 9.34 -2.31 -22.45
N ILE A 502 8.25 -2.71 -21.78
CA ILE A 502 8.29 -3.48 -20.53
C ILE A 502 7.87 -4.93 -20.78
N ASP A 503 8.76 -5.86 -20.47
CA ASP A 503 8.45 -7.28 -20.50
C ASP A 503 7.55 -7.73 -19.34
N SER A 504 6.70 -8.70 -19.65
CA SER A 504 5.73 -9.32 -18.75
C SER A 504 5.41 -10.73 -19.24
N PRO A 505 4.88 -11.62 -18.38
CA PRO A 505 4.46 -12.97 -18.80
C PRO A 505 3.43 -13.00 -19.94
N VAL A 506 2.78 -11.86 -20.23
CA VAL A 506 1.76 -11.71 -21.28
C VAL A 506 2.15 -10.71 -22.37
N SER A 507 3.42 -10.29 -22.46
CA SER A 507 3.85 -9.28 -23.46
C SER A 507 3.69 -9.76 -24.91
N PHE A 508 3.65 -11.07 -25.17
CA PHE A 508 3.31 -11.63 -26.47
C PHE A 508 1.83 -11.40 -26.87
N LEU A 509 0.95 -11.17 -25.90
CA LEU A 509 -0.46 -10.78 -26.10
C LEU A 509 -0.64 -9.27 -26.17
N ALA A 510 0.41 -8.46 -25.99
CA ALA A 510 0.29 -7.01 -26.00
C ALA A 510 0.02 -6.47 -27.40
N LEU A 511 -0.91 -5.51 -27.51
CA LEU A 511 -1.39 -4.99 -28.81
C LEU A 511 -0.25 -4.54 -29.74
N HIS A 512 0.79 -3.90 -29.21
CA HIS A 512 1.94 -3.43 -29.99
C HIS A 512 2.77 -4.59 -30.57
N ASN A 513 2.93 -5.69 -29.84
CA ASN A 513 3.65 -6.88 -30.31
C ASN A 513 2.80 -7.72 -31.28
N GLN A 514 1.49 -7.85 -31.02
CA GLN A 514 0.57 -8.44 -32.01
C GLN A 514 0.56 -7.63 -33.32
N THR A 515 0.63 -6.30 -33.24
CA THR A 515 0.71 -5.40 -34.42
C THR A 515 2.03 -5.54 -35.18
N ARG A 516 3.16 -5.76 -34.48
CA ARG A 516 4.47 -6.04 -35.11
C ARG A 516 4.45 -7.37 -35.86
N ASN A 517 3.84 -8.40 -35.28
CA ASN A 517 3.79 -9.77 -35.82
C ASN A 517 2.62 -10.00 -36.80
N MET A 518 2.14 -8.95 -37.48
CA MET A 518 0.90 -9.00 -38.27
C MET A 518 1.17 -9.17 -39.79
N ASP A 519 1.31 -10.42 -40.22
CA ASP A 519 1.66 -10.79 -41.62
C ASP A 519 0.65 -10.32 -42.67
N SER A 520 -0.58 -9.95 -42.28
CA SER A 520 -1.57 -9.35 -43.20
C SER A 520 -1.22 -7.92 -43.64
N MET A 521 -0.24 -7.26 -43.01
CA MET A 521 0.19 -5.89 -43.35
C MET A 521 1.70 -5.76 -43.61
N PRO A 522 2.23 -6.35 -44.71
CA PRO A 522 3.66 -6.33 -45.02
C PRO A 522 4.24 -4.92 -45.26
N GLU A 523 3.41 -3.93 -45.59
CA GLU A 523 3.84 -2.53 -45.66
C GLU A 523 4.15 -1.95 -44.26
N LEU A 524 3.35 -2.33 -43.25
CA LEU A 524 3.59 -1.96 -41.86
C LEU A 524 4.84 -2.65 -41.31
N GLN A 525 5.06 -3.92 -41.63
CA GLN A 525 6.28 -4.65 -41.28
C GLN A 525 7.53 -3.99 -41.86
N LYS A 526 7.53 -3.60 -43.15
CA LYS A 526 8.65 -2.88 -43.78
C LYS A 526 8.94 -1.52 -43.15
N LEU A 527 7.91 -0.73 -42.85
CA LEU A 527 8.08 0.57 -42.18
C LEU A 527 8.50 0.43 -40.72
N GLN A 528 8.10 -0.65 -40.04
CA GLN A 528 8.56 -0.99 -38.69
C GLN A 528 10.04 -1.42 -38.71
N GLN A 529 10.43 -2.32 -39.63
CA GLN A 529 11.83 -2.74 -39.79
C GLN A 529 12.73 -1.54 -40.12
N LEU A 530 12.35 -0.72 -41.11
CA LEU A 530 13.11 0.49 -41.44
C LEU A 530 13.29 1.38 -40.21
N LYS A 531 12.23 1.57 -39.41
CA LYS A 531 12.28 2.36 -38.18
C LYS A 531 13.17 1.75 -37.10
N ASP A 532 13.18 0.43 -36.96
CA ASP A 532 14.04 -0.26 -35.98
C ASP A 532 15.51 -0.30 -36.46
N GLU A 533 15.77 -0.16 -37.77
CA GLU A 533 17.12 -0.04 -38.38
C GLU A 533 17.67 1.39 -38.38
N THR A 534 16.85 2.41 -38.64
CA THR A 534 17.28 3.83 -38.74
C THR A 534 16.95 4.67 -37.50
N GLY A 535 16.19 4.15 -36.55
CA GLY A 535 15.66 4.85 -35.36
C GLY A 535 14.51 5.83 -35.68
N GLU A 536 14.67 6.63 -36.74
CA GLU A 536 13.69 7.61 -37.20
C GLU A 536 13.25 7.36 -38.65
N LEU A 537 11.98 7.67 -38.95
CA LEU A 537 11.38 7.58 -40.29
C LEU A 537 11.25 8.97 -40.91
N SER A 538 11.19 9.04 -42.25
CA SER A 538 10.86 10.29 -42.95
C SER A 538 9.47 10.82 -42.53
N SER A 539 9.21 12.12 -42.71
CA SER A 539 7.93 12.73 -42.32
C SER A 539 6.73 12.14 -43.09
N SER A 540 6.94 11.69 -44.32
CA SER A 540 5.99 10.89 -45.12
C SER A 540 5.79 9.48 -44.55
N ASP A 541 6.88 8.80 -44.21
CA ASP A 541 6.85 7.40 -43.77
C ASP A 541 6.31 7.26 -42.35
N GLU A 542 6.67 8.15 -41.43
CA GLU A 542 6.08 8.22 -40.08
C GLU A 542 4.57 8.51 -40.14
N LYS A 543 4.12 9.33 -41.11
CA LYS A 543 2.69 9.59 -41.35
C LYS A 543 1.98 8.34 -41.91
N ARG A 544 2.62 7.60 -42.81
CA ARG A 544 2.09 6.35 -43.40
C ARG A 544 2.07 5.21 -42.36
N TYR A 545 3.15 5.01 -41.63
CA TYR A 545 3.29 4.10 -40.50
C TYR A 545 2.22 4.36 -39.44
N ARG A 546 2.01 5.61 -39.02
CA ARG A 546 0.93 5.98 -38.07
C ARG A 546 -0.47 5.70 -38.60
N ALA A 547 -0.69 5.76 -39.92
CA ALA A 547 -1.97 5.39 -40.51
C ALA A 547 -2.18 3.87 -40.50
N LEU A 548 -1.20 3.10 -41.00
CA LEU A 548 -1.24 1.64 -41.06
C LEU A 548 -1.33 1.01 -39.66
N ARG A 549 -0.51 1.47 -38.70
CA ARG A 549 -0.55 1.02 -37.31
C ARG A 549 -1.94 1.24 -36.68
N ARG A 550 -2.64 2.35 -36.98
CA ARG A 550 -4.02 2.57 -36.50
C ARG A 550 -5.04 1.64 -37.15
N THR A 551 -4.80 1.17 -38.38
CA THR A 551 -5.66 0.17 -39.03
C THR A 551 -5.45 -1.20 -38.39
N ALA A 552 -4.20 -1.63 -38.24
CA ALA A 552 -3.83 -2.87 -37.54
C ALA A 552 -4.31 -2.90 -36.08
N GLU A 553 -4.05 -1.83 -35.31
CA GLU A 553 -4.52 -1.68 -33.93
C GLU A 553 -6.05 -1.82 -33.86
N ARG A 554 -6.81 -1.24 -34.80
CA ARG A 554 -8.27 -1.36 -34.87
C ARG A 554 -8.73 -2.77 -35.23
N GLU A 555 -8.11 -3.39 -36.23
CA GLU A 555 -8.47 -4.73 -36.70
C GLU A 555 -8.29 -5.76 -35.58
N LEU A 556 -7.15 -5.72 -34.87
CA LEU A 556 -6.88 -6.59 -33.73
C LEU A 556 -7.88 -6.35 -32.57
N LEU A 557 -8.18 -5.09 -32.24
CA LEU A 557 -9.14 -4.77 -31.16
C LEU A 557 -10.59 -5.17 -31.52
N MET A 558 -11.01 -5.01 -32.77
CA MET A 558 -12.37 -5.37 -33.21
C MET A 558 -12.55 -6.90 -33.38
N ASN A 559 -11.49 -7.62 -33.73
CA ASN A 559 -11.52 -9.08 -33.94
C ASN A 559 -11.12 -9.91 -32.69
N ALA A 560 -10.93 -9.24 -31.54
CA ALA A 560 -10.65 -9.88 -30.26
C ALA A 560 -11.93 -10.45 -29.61
N ASP A 561 -11.79 -11.57 -28.91
CA ASP A 561 -12.84 -12.07 -28.01
C ASP A 561 -12.85 -11.28 -26.69
N VAL A 562 -11.66 -10.84 -26.24
CA VAL A 562 -11.44 -10.16 -24.96
C VAL A 562 -10.35 -9.11 -25.07
N ILE A 563 -10.59 -7.93 -24.50
CA ILE A 563 -9.60 -6.85 -24.37
C ILE A 563 -9.28 -6.65 -22.88
N CYS A 564 -8.00 -6.76 -22.52
CA CYS A 564 -7.51 -6.61 -21.15
C CYS A 564 -6.72 -5.30 -21.01
N SER A 565 -7.15 -4.39 -20.13
CA SER A 565 -6.47 -3.12 -19.82
C SER A 565 -6.46 -2.84 -18.32
N THR A 566 -5.72 -1.82 -17.86
CA THR A 566 -6.03 -1.27 -16.53
C THR A 566 -7.33 -0.46 -16.57
N CYS A 567 -7.93 -0.14 -15.41
CA CYS A 567 -9.13 0.71 -15.34
C CYS A 567 -8.89 2.08 -16.00
N VAL A 568 -7.86 2.82 -15.56
CA VAL A 568 -7.39 4.03 -16.25
C VAL A 568 -7.01 3.75 -17.72
N GLY A 569 -6.48 2.56 -18.00
CA GLY A 569 -6.13 2.11 -19.35
C GLY A 569 -7.31 2.01 -20.32
N ALA A 570 -8.53 1.80 -19.84
CA ALA A 570 -9.73 1.72 -20.68
C ALA A 570 -10.04 3.04 -21.40
N GLY A 571 -9.74 4.18 -20.76
CA GLY A 571 -9.85 5.53 -21.36
C GLY A 571 -8.76 5.86 -22.39
N ASP A 572 -8.19 4.86 -23.08
CA ASP A 572 -7.21 5.08 -24.16
C ASP A 572 -7.92 5.51 -25.45
N PRO A 573 -7.40 6.50 -26.20
CA PRO A 573 -7.99 6.93 -27.47
C PRO A 573 -8.17 5.82 -28.53
N ARG A 574 -7.47 4.68 -28.40
CA ARG A 574 -7.67 3.48 -29.24
C ARG A 574 -9.00 2.77 -28.95
N LEU A 575 -9.54 2.87 -27.72
CA LEU A 575 -10.82 2.28 -27.31
C LEU A 575 -12.00 3.26 -27.35
N ALA A 576 -11.76 4.57 -27.37
CA ALA A 576 -12.79 5.62 -27.22
C ALA A 576 -13.89 5.67 -28.32
N LYS A 577 -13.85 4.78 -29.32
CA LYS A 577 -14.93 4.59 -30.33
C LYS A 577 -15.49 3.16 -30.35
N MET A 578 -15.18 2.37 -29.33
CA MET A 578 -15.73 1.03 -29.12
C MET A 578 -16.79 1.07 -28.02
N GLN A 579 -17.60 0.01 -27.94
CA GLN A 579 -18.67 -0.14 -26.97
C GLN A 579 -18.63 -1.56 -26.42
N PHE A 580 -18.63 -1.69 -25.09
CA PHE A 580 -18.40 -2.93 -24.37
C PHE A 580 -19.64 -3.28 -23.55
N ARG A 581 -20.53 -4.08 -24.15
CA ARG A 581 -21.77 -4.54 -23.51
C ARG A 581 -21.49 -5.19 -22.15
N SER A 582 -20.47 -6.04 -22.09
CA SER A 582 -20.10 -6.84 -20.93
C SER A 582 -18.71 -6.42 -20.43
N ILE A 583 -18.64 -6.02 -19.16
CA ILE A 583 -17.43 -5.49 -18.53
C ILE A 583 -17.20 -6.21 -17.20
N LEU A 584 -15.99 -6.73 -16.99
CA LEU A 584 -15.55 -7.28 -15.71
C LEU A 584 -14.37 -6.48 -15.16
N ILE A 585 -14.46 -6.06 -13.90
CA ILE A 585 -13.39 -5.37 -13.17
C ILE A 585 -12.96 -6.26 -12.00
N ASP A 586 -11.74 -6.80 -12.03
CA ASP A 586 -11.16 -7.59 -10.93
C ASP A 586 -10.26 -6.73 -10.02
N GLU A 587 -10.10 -7.15 -8.77
CA GLU A 587 -9.60 -6.35 -7.65
C GLU A 587 -10.22 -4.92 -7.58
N SER A 588 -11.51 -4.78 -7.92
CA SER A 588 -12.21 -3.49 -8.02
C SER A 588 -12.27 -2.70 -6.70
N THR A 589 -11.99 -3.36 -5.57
CA THR A 589 -11.88 -2.71 -4.25
C THR A 589 -10.57 -1.93 -4.07
N GLN A 590 -9.51 -2.20 -4.87
CA GLN A 590 -8.28 -1.39 -4.88
C GLN A 590 -8.44 -0.07 -5.65
N ALA A 591 -9.49 0.09 -6.45
CA ALA A 591 -9.70 1.26 -7.31
C ALA A 591 -10.55 2.32 -6.60
N THR A 592 -10.29 3.59 -6.91
CA THR A 592 -11.25 4.65 -6.54
C THR A 592 -12.53 4.51 -7.35
N GLU A 593 -13.65 5.05 -6.86
CA GLU A 593 -14.90 5.01 -7.60
C GLU A 593 -14.82 5.72 -8.98
N PRO A 594 -14.25 6.94 -9.11
CA PRO A 594 -14.00 7.56 -10.42
C PRO A 594 -13.08 6.75 -11.35
N GLU A 595 -12.10 6.01 -10.81
CA GLU A 595 -11.26 5.10 -11.59
C GLU A 595 -12.06 3.89 -12.11
N CYS A 596 -12.94 3.30 -11.28
CA CYS A 596 -13.85 2.25 -11.72
C CYS A 596 -14.80 2.74 -12.83
N MET A 597 -15.18 4.01 -12.84
CA MET A 597 -16.09 4.55 -13.87
C MET A 597 -15.45 4.66 -15.26
N VAL A 598 -14.11 4.76 -15.37
CA VAL A 598 -13.40 4.89 -16.66
C VAL A 598 -13.75 3.78 -17.68
N PRO A 599 -13.74 2.48 -17.33
CA PRO A 599 -14.26 1.44 -18.22
C PRO A 599 -15.80 1.38 -18.27
N VAL A 600 -16.51 1.70 -17.19
CA VAL A 600 -17.98 1.53 -17.09
C VAL A 600 -18.73 2.39 -18.11
N VAL A 601 -18.28 3.62 -18.35
CA VAL A 601 -18.90 4.55 -19.32
C VAL A 601 -18.71 4.17 -20.80
N LEU A 602 -18.07 3.04 -21.09
CA LEU A 602 -17.87 2.55 -22.46
C LEU A 602 -19.03 1.66 -22.94
N GLY A 603 -20.27 1.93 -22.53
CA GLY A 603 -21.49 1.27 -23.00
C GLY A 603 -21.97 0.10 -22.14
N ALA A 604 -21.69 0.09 -20.83
CA ALA A 604 -21.95 -1.06 -19.96
C ALA A 604 -23.44 -1.44 -19.88
N LYS A 605 -23.75 -2.71 -20.21
CA LYS A 605 -25.10 -3.32 -20.05
C LYS A 605 -25.09 -4.59 -19.19
N GLN A 606 -23.90 -5.10 -18.87
CA GLN A 606 -23.65 -6.14 -17.88
C GLN A 606 -22.30 -5.86 -17.21
N LEU A 607 -22.32 -5.48 -15.93
CA LEU A 607 -21.15 -5.10 -15.14
C LEU A 607 -20.91 -6.10 -14.01
N ILE A 608 -19.68 -6.61 -13.93
CA ILE A 608 -19.22 -7.54 -12.91
C ILE A 608 -18.07 -6.88 -12.15
N LEU A 609 -18.28 -6.57 -10.86
CA LEU A 609 -17.23 -6.07 -9.98
C LEU A 609 -16.76 -7.21 -9.07
N VAL A 610 -15.47 -7.52 -9.11
CA VAL A 610 -14.84 -8.63 -8.38
C VAL A 610 -13.78 -8.04 -7.45
N GLY A 611 -13.89 -8.32 -6.16
CA GLY A 611 -13.07 -7.64 -5.15
C GLY A 611 -13.11 -8.31 -3.79
N ASP A 612 -12.59 -7.61 -2.79
CA ASP A 612 -12.72 -7.99 -1.39
C ASP A 612 -12.42 -6.78 -0.49
N HIS A 613 -13.45 -6.21 0.13
CA HIS A 613 -13.33 -5.02 1.00
C HIS A 613 -12.58 -5.31 2.32
N CYS A 614 -12.31 -6.57 2.60
CA CYS A 614 -11.42 -6.99 3.68
C CYS A 614 -9.92 -6.94 3.29
N GLN A 615 -9.58 -6.75 2.01
CA GLN A 615 -8.22 -6.49 1.50
C GLN A 615 -8.06 -4.99 1.14
N LEU A 616 -6.94 -4.55 0.56
CA LEU A 616 -6.66 -3.10 0.48
C LEU A 616 -7.70 -2.35 -0.35
N GLY A 617 -8.11 -1.19 0.17
CA GLY A 617 -8.81 -0.14 -0.56
C GLY A 617 -7.85 0.73 -1.40
N PRO A 618 -8.37 1.74 -2.13
CA PRO A 618 -7.56 2.66 -2.91
C PRO A 618 -6.59 3.50 -2.09
N VAL A 619 -5.45 3.85 -2.70
CA VAL A 619 -4.40 4.67 -2.09
C VAL A 619 -4.61 6.15 -2.47
N VAL A 620 -5.31 6.88 -1.61
CA VAL A 620 -5.53 8.33 -1.73
C VAL A 620 -4.52 9.09 -0.87
N MET A 621 -3.76 10.01 -1.47
CA MET A 621 -2.68 10.76 -0.82
C MET A 621 -3.22 12.00 -0.09
N CYS A 622 -4.17 12.70 -0.70
CA CYS A 622 -4.79 13.90 -0.18
C CYS A 622 -5.75 13.55 0.97
N LYS A 623 -5.36 13.89 2.20
CA LYS A 623 -6.16 13.57 3.40
C LYS A 623 -7.52 14.28 3.43
N LYS A 624 -7.69 15.43 2.78
CA LYS A 624 -9.01 16.08 2.61
C LYS A 624 -9.92 15.20 1.73
N ALA A 625 -9.47 14.82 0.53
CA ALA A 625 -10.24 13.95 -0.37
C ALA A 625 -10.50 12.54 0.19
N ALA A 626 -9.51 11.95 0.87
CA ALA A 626 -9.63 10.64 1.51
C ALA A 626 -10.72 10.61 2.60
N LYS A 627 -10.80 11.66 3.44
CA LYS A 627 -11.86 11.86 4.45
C LYS A 627 -13.24 12.03 3.83
N ALA A 628 -13.34 12.89 2.82
CA ALA A 628 -14.61 13.23 2.16
C ALA A 628 -15.26 12.02 1.46
N GLY A 629 -14.46 10.99 1.12
CA GLY A 629 -14.97 9.67 0.72
C GLY A 629 -14.29 9.07 -0.51
N LEU A 630 -13.32 9.75 -1.14
CA LEU A 630 -12.60 9.22 -2.30
C LEU A 630 -11.83 7.91 -2.00
N SER A 631 -11.63 7.61 -0.71
CA SER A 631 -11.02 6.36 -0.24
C SER A 631 -11.99 5.16 -0.19
N GLN A 632 -13.28 5.36 -0.46
CA GLN A 632 -14.27 4.30 -0.67
C GLN A 632 -14.26 3.86 -2.13
N SER A 633 -14.22 2.55 -2.37
CA SER A 633 -14.40 1.98 -3.71
C SER A 633 -15.87 1.86 -4.10
N LEU A 634 -16.16 1.87 -5.40
CA LEU A 634 -17.51 1.64 -5.94
C LEU A 634 -18.13 0.33 -5.42
N PHE A 635 -17.31 -0.72 -5.27
CA PHE A 635 -17.73 -1.99 -4.69
C PHE A 635 -18.21 -1.83 -3.24
N GLU A 636 -17.46 -1.12 -2.41
CA GLU A 636 -17.84 -0.85 -1.02
C GLU A 636 -19.12 0.00 -0.92
N ARG A 637 -19.27 1.05 -1.73
CA ARG A 637 -20.48 1.88 -1.74
C ARG A 637 -21.73 1.08 -2.13
N LEU A 638 -21.63 0.23 -3.16
CA LEU A 638 -22.73 -0.64 -3.59
C LEU A 638 -23.07 -1.72 -2.54
N VAL A 639 -22.10 -2.24 -1.77
CA VAL A 639 -22.37 -3.12 -0.62
C VAL A 639 -23.10 -2.37 0.50
N VAL A 640 -22.74 -1.12 0.80
CA VAL A 640 -23.43 -0.29 1.81
C VAL A 640 -24.86 0.09 1.37
N LEU A 641 -25.09 0.27 0.07
CA LEU A 641 -26.43 0.38 -0.53
C LEU A 641 -27.26 -0.93 -0.47
N GLY A 642 -26.72 -2.02 0.06
CA GLY A 642 -27.43 -3.28 0.27
C GLY A 642 -27.29 -4.31 -0.86
N ILE A 643 -26.48 -4.05 -1.89
CA ILE A 643 -26.21 -5.05 -2.94
C ILE A 643 -25.33 -6.16 -2.33
N ARG A 644 -25.96 -7.29 -1.99
CA ARG A 644 -25.28 -8.45 -1.37
C ARG A 644 -24.29 -9.08 -2.36
N PRO A 645 -22.98 -9.13 -2.05
CA PRO A 645 -21.99 -9.72 -2.94
C PRO A 645 -22.00 -11.25 -2.85
N ILE A 646 -21.75 -11.92 -3.98
CA ILE A 646 -21.62 -13.38 -4.03
C ILE A 646 -20.26 -13.76 -3.43
N ARG A 647 -20.26 -14.38 -2.25
CA ARG A 647 -19.03 -14.79 -1.54
C ARG A 647 -18.50 -16.14 -2.03
N LEU A 648 -17.26 -16.19 -2.52
CA LEU A 648 -16.54 -17.44 -2.76
C LEU A 648 -16.06 -18.01 -1.41
N GLN A 649 -16.35 -19.28 -1.12
CA GLN A 649 -16.25 -19.81 0.26
C GLN A 649 -15.02 -20.68 0.56
N VAL A 650 -14.37 -21.26 -0.46
CA VAL A 650 -13.33 -22.28 -0.28
C VAL A 650 -11.98 -21.76 -0.75
N GLN A 651 -10.98 -21.73 0.13
CA GLN A 651 -9.60 -21.28 -0.18
C GLN A 651 -8.68 -22.45 -0.55
N TYR A 652 -7.80 -22.24 -1.54
CA TYR A 652 -6.88 -23.26 -2.07
C TYR A 652 -5.40 -22.84 -1.98
N ARG A 653 -5.08 -21.74 -1.29
CA ARG A 653 -3.71 -21.18 -1.20
C ARG A 653 -2.94 -21.74 -0.02
N MET A 654 -3.47 -21.54 1.19
CA MET A 654 -2.77 -21.61 2.46
C MET A 654 -2.89 -22.97 3.16
N HIS A 655 -1.87 -23.35 3.93
CA HIS A 655 -1.99 -24.37 4.98
C HIS A 655 -3.11 -23.98 5.99
N PRO A 656 -3.98 -24.92 6.44
CA PRO A 656 -5.14 -24.60 7.29
C PRO A 656 -4.83 -23.76 8.54
N ALA A 657 -3.68 -23.97 9.18
CA ALA A 657 -3.23 -23.19 10.35
C ALA A 657 -3.03 -21.69 10.06
N LEU A 658 -2.65 -21.34 8.82
CA LEU A 658 -2.41 -19.95 8.39
C LEU A 658 -3.73 -19.22 8.10
N SER A 659 -4.69 -19.91 7.50
CA SER A 659 -6.02 -19.35 7.16
C SER A 659 -6.94 -19.15 8.36
N ALA A 660 -6.69 -19.83 9.49
CA ALA A 660 -7.58 -19.82 10.64
C ALA A 660 -7.78 -18.41 11.26
N PHE A 661 -6.70 -17.67 11.54
CA PHE A 661 -6.82 -16.32 12.10
C PHE A 661 -7.48 -15.33 11.11
N PRO A 662 -7.05 -15.23 9.83
CA PRO A 662 -7.74 -14.39 8.85
C PRO A 662 -9.22 -14.75 8.65
N SER A 663 -9.57 -16.04 8.61
CA SER A 663 -10.96 -16.52 8.52
C SER A 663 -11.81 -15.99 9.67
N ASN A 664 -11.37 -16.22 10.91
CA ASN A 664 -12.13 -15.89 12.11
C ASN A 664 -12.28 -14.39 12.33
N ILE A 665 -11.27 -13.58 11.95
CA ILE A 665 -11.23 -12.14 12.24
C ILE A 665 -11.81 -11.28 11.11
N PHE A 666 -11.54 -11.61 9.84
CA PHE A 666 -11.98 -10.81 8.70
C PHE A 666 -13.19 -11.38 7.95
N TYR A 667 -13.44 -12.69 8.05
CA TYR A 667 -14.47 -13.39 7.28
C TYR A 667 -15.47 -14.17 8.15
N GLU A 668 -15.62 -13.80 9.42
CA GLU A 668 -16.64 -14.34 10.35
C GLU A 668 -16.54 -15.87 10.54
N GLY A 669 -15.35 -16.46 10.32
CA GLY A 669 -15.12 -17.91 10.35
C GLY A 669 -15.62 -18.66 9.10
N SER A 670 -16.20 -17.96 8.11
CA SER A 670 -16.87 -18.58 6.94
C SER A 670 -15.93 -19.12 5.85
N LEU A 671 -14.61 -18.92 5.97
CA LEU A 671 -13.63 -19.37 4.97
C LEU A 671 -13.25 -20.84 5.18
N GLN A 672 -13.67 -21.71 4.25
CA GLN A 672 -13.41 -23.14 4.26
C GLN A 672 -12.05 -23.47 3.59
N ASN A 673 -11.42 -24.57 4.00
CA ASN A 673 -10.16 -25.03 3.43
C ASN A 673 -10.38 -26.10 2.35
N GLY A 674 -10.05 -25.78 1.10
CA GLY A 674 -10.06 -26.71 -0.04
C GLY A 674 -8.73 -27.47 -0.23
N VAL A 675 -7.80 -27.33 0.71
CA VAL A 675 -6.50 -28.01 0.77
C VAL A 675 -6.21 -28.44 2.21
N THR A 676 -5.62 -29.62 2.37
CA THR A 676 -5.30 -30.20 3.68
C THR A 676 -3.96 -29.69 4.22
N ALA A 677 -3.62 -30.08 5.45
CA ALA A 677 -2.27 -29.91 5.97
C ALA A 677 -1.22 -30.64 5.10
N ALA A 678 -1.50 -31.88 4.69
CA ALA A 678 -0.60 -32.69 3.88
C ALA A 678 -0.31 -32.08 2.49
N ASP A 679 -1.32 -31.46 1.85
CA ASP A 679 -1.16 -30.71 0.60
C ASP A 679 -0.25 -29.48 0.74
N ARG A 680 0.04 -29.05 1.98
CA ARG A 680 0.83 -27.88 2.31
C ARG A 680 2.00 -28.20 3.25
N VAL A 681 2.47 -29.45 3.23
CA VAL A 681 3.84 -29.81 3.61
C VAL A 681 4.73 -29.78 2.36
N LYS A 682 5.84 -29.04 2.42
CA LYS A 682 6.79 -28.93 1.30
C LYS A 682 7.66 -30.18 1.25
N LYS A 683 7.69 -30.88 0.10
CA LYS A 683 8.54 -32.07 -0.09
C LYS A 683 10.02 -31.70 -0.13
N GLY A 684 10.86 -32.45 0.59
CA GLY A 684 12.31 -32.23 0.62
C GLY A 684 12.74 -30.95 1.34
N PHE A 685 11.98 -30.51 2.35
CA PHE A 685 12.19 -29.26 3.07
C PHE A 685 12.40 -29.51 4.56
N ASP A 686 13.64 -29.44 5.04
CA ASP A 686 14.00 -29.68 6.44
C ASP A 686 14.10 -28.35 7.21
N PHE A 687 12.94 -27.82 7.60
CA PHE A 687 12.85 -26.64 8.46
C PHE A 687 12.10 -26.98 9.75
N GLN A 688 12.80 -26.88 10.88
CA GLN A 688 12.25 -27.11 12.20
C GLN A 688 11.41 -25.90 12.64
N TRP A 689 10.09 -26.02 12.49
CA TRP A 689 9.11 -25.08 13.05
C TRP A 689 8.97 -25.29 14.57
N PRO A 690 8.68 -24.24 15.38
CA PRO A 690 8.49 -24.38 16.82
C PRO A 690 7.36 -25.33 17.23
N GLN A 691 6.34 -25.47 16.38
CA GLN A 691 5.31 -26.50 16.45
C GLN A 691 5.27 -27.20 15.08
N PRO A 692 5.65 -28.49 14.96
CA PRO A 692 5.80 -29.15 13.65
C PRO A 692 4.54 -29.21 12.79
N ASP A 693 3.35 -29.12 13.40
CA ASP A 693 2.04 -29.10 12.74
C ASP A 693 1.60 -27.70 12.25
N LYS A 694 2.31 -26.63 12.68
CA LYS A 694 1.96 -25.24 12.40
C LYS A 694 3.15 -24.52 11.75
N PRO A 695 3.15 -24.37 10.43
CA PRO A 695 4.24 -23.70 9.71
C PRO A 695 4.14 -22.16 9.83
N MET A 696 4.05 -21.66 11.06
CA MET A 696 4.06 -20.24 11.38
C MET A 696 4.69 -19.97 12.74
N PHE A 697 5.33 -18.81 12.90
CA PHE A 697 5.68 -18.28 14.21
C PHE A 697 5.85 -16.75 14.22
N PHE A 698 5.66 -16.16 15.39
CA PHE A 698 6.02 -14.79 15.68
C PHE A 698 7.34 -14.80 16.45
N TYR A 699 8.37 -14.21 15.86
CA TYR A 699 9.72 -14.13 16.38
C TYR A 699 9.95 -12.79 17.09
N VAL A 700 9.91 -12.84 18.41
CA VAL A 700 10.03 -11.68 19.30
C VAL A 700 11.41 -11.05 19.14
N THR A 701 11.45 -9.87 18.53
CA THR A 701 12.67 -9.09 18.33
C THR A 701 12.57 -7.78 19.11
N GLN A 702 13.49 -7.60 20.06
CA GLN A 702 13.63 -6.35 20.83
C GLN A 702 14.83 -5.57 20.28
N GLY A 703 14.55 -4.58 19.44
CA GLY A 703 15.53 -3.65 18.89
C GLY A 703 14.85 -2.33 18.53
N GLN A 704 15.56 -1.21 18.63
CA GLN A 704 14.98 0.13 18.44
C GLN A 704 14.66 0.43 16.96
N GLU A 705 13.68 1.33 16.74
CA GLU A 705 13.37 1.86 15.41
C GLU A 705 14.21 3.12 15.11
N GLU A 706 14.74 3.21 13.90
CA GLU A 706 15.53 4.35 13.43
C GLU A 706 14.82 5.05 12.26
N ILE A 707 15.04 6.36 12.12
CA ILE A 707 14.60 7.13 10.94
C ILE A 707 15.54 6.78 9.77
N ALA A 708 14.97 6.56 8.59
CA ALA A 708 15.72 6.26 7.37
C ALA A 708 16.26 7.53 6.69
N SER A 709 17.19 7.34 5.75
CA SER A 709 17.85 8.41 4.97
C SER A 709 16.91 9.40 4.24
N SER A 710 15.64 9.00 4.04
CA SER A 710 14.58 9.82 3.43
C SER A 710 13.84 10.75 4.42
N GLY A 711 14.17 10.73 5.71
CA GLY A 711 13.52 11.49 6.79
C GLY A 711 12.07 11.08 7.12
N THR A 712 11.44 10.29 6.24
CA THR A 712 10.00 10.02 6.19
C THR A 712 9.63 8.55 6.35
N SER A 713 10.63 7.67 6.45
CA SER A 713 10.49 6.22 6.61
C SER A 713 11.28 5.71 7.80
N TYR A 714 11.06 4.46 8.20
CA TYR A 714 11.70 3.82 9.35
C TYR A 714 12.41 2.52 8.95
N LEU A 715 13.37 2.11 9.76
CA LEU A 715 14.06 0.82 9.67
C LEU A 715 14.37 0.27 11.08
N ASN A 716 14.73 -1.01 11.16
CA ASN A 716 15.13 -1.67 12.40
C ASN A 716 16.22 -2.71 12.10
N ARG A 717 17.47 -2.44 12.54
CA ARG A 717 18.63 -3.31 12.25
C ARG A 717 18.50 -4.70 12.86
N THR A 718 17.91 -4.79 14.05
CA THR A 718 17.79 -6.06 14.77
C THR A 718 16.78 -6.98 14.08
N GLU A 719 15.67 -6.42 13.57
CA GLU A 719 14.77 -7.16 12.70
C GLU A 719 15.44 -7.56 11.38
N ALA A 720 16.16 -6.66 10.71
CA ALA A 720 16.81 -6.95 9.43
C ALA A 720 17.84 -8.10 9.54
N ALA A 721 18.68 -8.06 10.58
CA ALA A 721 19.64 -9.13 10.89
C ALA A 721 18.96 -10.45 11.29
N ASN A 722 17.70 -10.43 11.73
CA ASN A 722 16.92 -11.63 12.00
C ASN A 722 16.23 -12.16 10.73
N VAL A 723 15.76 -11.27 9.85
CA VAL A 723 15.17 -11.60 8.53
C VAL A 723 16.20 -12.26 7.60
N GLU A 724 17.45 -11.79 7.57
CA GLU A 724 18.55 -12.48 6.86
C GLU A 724 18.69 -13.92 7.35
N LYS A 725 18.82 -14.12 8.66
CA LYS A 725 19.06 -15.45 9.26
C LYS A 725 17.89 -16.40 9.00
N ILE A 726 16.65 -15.91 9.03
CA ILE A 726 15.46 -16.70 8.66
C ILE A 726 15.53 -17.08 7.17
N THR A 727 15.80 -16.12 6.28
CA THR A 727 15.93 -16.36 4.82
C THR A 727 17.02 -17.38 4.52
N THR A 728 18.20 -17.20 5.10
CA THR A 728 19.34 -18.13 5.03
C THR A 728 19.00 -19.53 5.54
N ARG A 729 18.19 -19.65 6.61
CA ARG A 729 17.73 -20.95 7.13
C ARG A 729 16.68 -21.61 6.22
N LEU A 730 15.77 -20.84 5.61
CA LEU A 730 14.81 -21.33 4.61
C LEU A 730 15.53 -21.84 3.34
N LEU A 731 16.51 -21.08 2.84
CA LEU A 731 17.33 -21.48 1.68
C LEU A 731 18.14 -22.75 1.98
N LYS A 732 18.80 -22.82 3.15
CA LYS A 732 19.53 -24.03 3.59
C LYS A 732 18.62 -25.24 3.83
N ALA A 733 17.36 -25.02 4.19
CA ALA A 733 16.34 -26.06 4.32
C ALA A 733 15.79 -26.57 2.96
N GLY A 734 16.20 -26.00 1.82
CA GLY A 734 15.76 -26.42 0.49
C GLY A 734 14.66 -25.58 -0.16
N ALA A 735 14.27 -24.43 0.43
CA ALA A 735 13.48 -23.45 -0.29
C ALA A 735 14.33 -22.77 -1.39
N LYS A 736 13.70 -22.41 -2.50
CA LYS A 736 14.33 -21.59 -3.55
C LYS A 736 14.10 -20.09 -3.31
N PRO A 737 14.94 -19.18 -3.85
CA PRO A 737 14.73 -17.74 -3.74
C PRO A 737 13.37 -17.24 -4.25
N ASP A 738 12.95 -17.70 -5.44
CA ASP A 738 11.67 -17.34 -6.09
C ASP A 738 10.44 -17.66 -5.22
N GLN A 739 10.58 -18.65 -4.33
CA GLN A 739 9.55 -19.17 -3.43
C GLN A 739 9.43 -18.39 -2.11
N ILE A 740 10.37 -17.49 -1.82
CA ILE A 740 10.38 -16.64 -0.62
C ILE A 740 9.92 -15.22 -1.00
N GLY A 741 9.17 -14.57 -0.12
CA GLY A 741 8.90 -13.12 -0.19
C GLY A 741 9.08 -12.47 1.18
N ILE A 742 9.67 -11.28 1.19
CA ILE A 742 9.87 -10.47 2.39
C ILE A 742 8.99 -9.22 2.28
N ILE A 743 8.04 -9.10 3.22
CA ILE A 743 7.08 -8.02 3.29
C ILE A 743 7.52 -7.05 4.40
N THR A 744 7.58 -5.75 4.09
CA THR A 744 7.84 -4.70 5.08
C THR A 744 6.92 -3.48 4.88
N PRO A 745 6.40 -2.86 5.95
CA PRO A 745 5.57 -1.66 5.87
C PRO A 745 6.35 -0.37 5.54
N TYR A 746 7.68 -0.39 5.63
CA TYR A 746 8.52 0.81 5.45
C TYR A 746 9.58 0.62 4.36
N GLU A 747 9.63 1.60 3.45
CA GLU A 747 10.61 1.68 2.37
C GLU A 747 12.06 1.78 2.88
N GLY A 748 12.27 2.47 4.00
CA GLY A 748 13.58 2.51 4.67
C GLY A 748 14.09 1.13 5.08
N GLN A 749 13.20 0.27 5.58
CA GLN A 749 13.52 -1.13 5.87
C GLN A 749 13.67 -1.96 4.60
N ARG A 750 12.94 -1.68 3.51
CA ARG A 750 13.09 -2.40 2.23
C ARG A 750 14.49 -2.22 1.64
N SER A 751 14.91 -0.98 1.43
CA SER A 751 16.25 -0.65 0.93
C SER A 751 17.34 -1.16 1.88
N TYR A 752 17.18 -0.97 3.20
CA TYR A 752 18.15 -1.50 4.17
C TYR A 752 18.24 -3.04 4.19
N LEU A 753 17.13 -3.77 3.98
CA LEU A 753 17.14 -5.23 3.84
C LEU A 753 17.90 -5.69 2.60
N VAL A 754 17.65 -5.07 1.44
CA VAL A 754 18.37 -5.37 0.19
C VAL A 754 19.88 -5.15 0.39
N GLN A 755 20.27 -3.97 0.90
CA GLN A 755 21.67 -3.64 1.18
C GLN A 755 22.30 -4.63 2.19
N TYR A 756 21.62 -4.88 3.32
CA TYR A 756 22.15 -5.76 4.36
C TYR A 756 22.33 -7.21 3.89
N MET A 757 21.36 -7.76 3.14
CA MET A 757 21.44 -9.13 2.64
C MET A 757 22.47 -9.28 1.51
N GLN A 758 22.75 -8.21 0.75
CA GLN A 758 23.83 -8.22 -0.25
C GLN A 758 25.24 -8.23 0.39
N PHE A 759 25.48 -7.42 1.43
CA PHE A 759 26.81 -7.24 2.04
C PHE A 759 27.09 -8.14 3.25
N SER A 760 26.07 -8.58 3.99
CA SER A 760 26.19 -9.39 5.23
C SER A 760 25.54 -10.78 5.15
N GLY A 761 25.01 -11.16 3.97
CA GLY A 761 24.37 -12.45 3.77
C GLY A 761 25.34 -13.63 3.87
N SER A 762 24.89 -14.72 4.53
CA SER A 762 25.71 -15.93 4.75
C SER A 762 25.86 -16.85 3.52
N LEU A 763 25.24 -16.52 2.39
CA LEU A 763 25.20 -17.30 1.14
C LEU A 763 25.58 -16.41 -0.05
N HIS A 764 25.73 -17.01 -1.23
CA HIS A 764 26.10 -16.29 -2.45
C HIS A 764 25.07 -15.22 -2.83
N THR A 765 25.50 -13.95 -2.95
CA THR A 765 24.67 -12.74 -3.08
C THR A 765 23.48 -12.87 -4.04
N LYS A 766 23.66 -13.47 -5.23
CA LYS A 766 22.57 -13.68 -6.22
C LYS A 766 21.33 -14.37 -5.63
N LEU A 767 21.51 -15.31 -4.69
CA LEU A 767 20.40 -16.02 -4.03
C LEU A 767 19.52 -15.08 -3.20
N TYR A 768 20.06 -13.98 -2.67
CA TYR A 768 19.28 -12.96 -1.98
C TYR A 768 18.67 -11.94 -2.95
N GLN A 769 19.33 -11.67 -4.08
CA GLN A 769 18.78 -10.78 -5.12
C GLN A 769 17.50 -11.36 -5.73
N GLU A 770 17.39 -12.68 -5.86
CA GLU A 770 16.18 -13.37 -6.31
C GLU A 770 15.04 -13.44 -5.25
N VAL A 771 15.30 -13.14 -3.96
CA VAL A 771 14.27 -13.14 -2.90
C VAL A 771 13.51 -11.81 -2.88
N GLU A 772 12.26 -11.81 -3.32
CA GLU A 772 11.44 -10.60 -3.51
C GLU A 772 11.20 -9.80 -2.20
N ILE A 773 11.71 -8.56 -2.10
CA ILE A 773 11.53 -7.67 -0.93
C ILE A 773 10.68 -6.45 -1.32
N ALA A 774 9.47 -6.31 -0.75
CA ALA A 774 8.54 -5.23 -1.12
C ALA A 774 7.51 -4.87 -0.02
N SER A 775 6.66 -3.88 -0.31
CA SER A 775 5.55 -3.49 0.56
C SER A 775 4.33 -4.41 0.46
N VAL A 776 3.43 -4.35 1.45
CA VAL A 776 2.15 -5.09 1.43
C VAL A 776 1.34 -4.78 0.17
N ASP A 777 1.32 -3.50 -0.25
CA ASP A 777 0.63 -3.01 -1.44
C ASP A 777 1.16 -3.69 -2.70
N ALA A 778 2.49 -3.77 -2.85
CA ALA A 778 3.13 -4.44 -3.98
C ALA A 778 2.82 -5.95 -4.01
N PHE A 779 2.68 -6.60 -2.86
CA PHE A 779 2.38 -8.03 -2.74
C PHE A 779 0.89 -8.40 -2.95
N GLN A 780 -0.03 -7.44 -3.15
CA GLN A 780 -1.42 -7.79 -3.49
C GLN A 780 -1.49 -8.48 -4.86
N GLY A 781 -2.51 -9.34 -5.06
CA GLY A 781 -2.61 -10.27 -6.20
C GLY A 781 -1.59 -11.43 -6.18
N ARG A 782 -0.38 -11.24 -5.65
CA ARG A 782 0.70 -12.23 -5.60
C ARG A 782 0.53 -13.27 -4.48
N GLU A 783 1.32 -14.34 -4.57
CA GLU A 783 1.54 -15.37 -3.54
C GLU A 783 2.97 -15.93 -3.61
N LYS A 784 3.44 -16.50 -2.50
CA LYS A 784 4.75 -17.16 -2.34
C LYS A 784 4.59 -18.44 -1.52
N ASP A 785 5.58 -19.31 -1.52
CA ASP A 785 5.55 -20.48 -0.64
C ASP A 785 5.78 -20.07 0.82
N PHE A 786 6.78 -19.22 1.06
CA PHE A 786 7.14 -18.70 2.37
C PHE A 786 7.10 -17.17 2.38
N ILE A 787 6.56 -16.59 3.46
CA ILE A 787 6.53 -15.15 3.69
C ILE A 787 7.21 -14.81 5.01
N ILE A 788 8.08 -13.80 4.97
CA ILE A 788 8.64 -13.16 6.16
C ILE A 788 8.08 -11.74 6.26
N LEU A 789 7.47 -11.37 7.39
CA LEU A 789 6.94 -10.03 7.64
C LEU A 789 7.81 -9.33 8.69
N SER A 790 8.48 -8.23 8.33
CA SER A 790 9.15 -7.33 9.29
C SER A 790 8.17 -6.25 9.74
N CYS A 791 8.02 -6.03 11.05
CA CYS A 791 7.12 -5.03 11.61
C CYS A 791 7.78 -3.66 11.81
N VAL A 792 9.10 -3.62 12.00
CA VAL A 792 9.97 -2.44 12.21
C VAL A 792 9.72 -1.67 13.52
N ARG A 793 8.46 -1.41 13.87
CA ARG A 793 8.08 -0.48 14.95
C ARG A 793 8.27 -1.07 16.34
N ALA A 794 8.92 -0.29 17.20
CA ALA A 794 9.49 -0.75 18.46
C ALA A 794 9.51 0.34 19.56
N ASN A 795 8.57 1.27 19.53
CA ASN A 795 8.54 2.45 20.41
C ASN A 795 7.50 2.37 21.56
N GLU A 796 7.65 3.28 22.54
CA GLU A 796 6.83 3.30 23.75
C GLU A 796 5.60 4.23 23.66
N HIS A 797 5.69 5.37 22.96
CA HIS A 797 4.64 6.41 23.00
C HIS A 797 3.99 6.76 21.65
N GLN A 798 4.27 6.05 20.55
CA GLN A 798 3.79 6.42 19.21
C GLN A 798 2.94 5.33 18.56
N GLY A 799 2.01 5.75 17.70
CA GLY A 799 1.20 4.82 16.92
C GLY A 799 2.03 4.05 15.88
N ILE A 800 1.67 2.79 15.64
CA ILE A 800 2.32 1.89 14.66
C ILE A 800 2.10 2.30 13.19
N GLY A 801 1.42 3.42 12.93
CA GLY A 801 1.31 4.06 11.62
C GLY A 801 0.55 3.21 10.61
N PHE A 802 1.22 2.87 9.51
CA PHE A 802 0.74 1.97 8.45
C PHE A 802 0.09 0.69 9.00
N LEU A 803 0.67 0.11 10.07
CA LEU A 803 0.27 -1.18 10.62
C LEU A 803 -1.08 -1.14 11.37
N ASN A 804 -1.72 0.03 11.47
CA ASN A 804 -3.05 0.17 12.06
C ASN A 804 -4.18 -0.34 11.14
N ASP A 805 -4.01 -0.37 9.80
CA ASP A 805 -5.07 -0.78 8.87
C ASP A 805 -5.28 -2.31 8.91
N PRO A 806 -6.48 -2.80 9.31
CA PRO A 806 -6.77 -4.23 9.35
C PRO A 806 -6.58 -4.95 8.01
N ARG A 807 -6.87 -4.25 6.90
CA ARG A 807 -6.81 -4.79 5.53
C ARG A 807 -5.36 -5.05 5.12
N ARG A 808 -4.42 -4.23 5.60
CA ARG A 808 -2.97 -4.40 5.39
C ARG A 808 -2.46 -5.65 6.10
N LEU A 809 -2.90 -5.89 7.33
CA LEU A 809 -2.55 -7.12 8.04
C LEU A 809 -3.17 -8.36 7.38
N ASN A 810 -4.45 -8.29 6.96
CA ASN A 810 -5.11 -9.38 6.25
C ASN A 810 -4.37 -9.77 4.96
N VAL A 811 -4.00 -8.80 4.11
CA VAL A 811 -3.20 -9.08 2.90
C VAL A 811 -1.86 -9.71 3.26
N ALA A 812 -1.11 -9.15 4.20
CA ALA A 812 0.21 -9.66 4.59
C ALA A 812 0.18 -11.12 5.10
N LEU A 813 -0.77 -11.46 5.98
CA LEU A 813 -0.94 -12.81 6.52
C LEU A 813 -1.34 -13.85 5.46
N THR A 814 -1.91 -13.42 4.33
CA THR A 814 -2.56 -14.31 3.34
C THR A 814 -1.80 -14.40 2.00
N ARG A 815 -0.52 -14.01 1.97
CA ARG A 815 0.36 -14.16 0.79
C ARG A 815 1.07 -15.52 0.71
N ALA A 816 1.26 -16.21 1.83
CA ALA A 816 1.97 -17.51 1.87
C ALA A 816 1.09 -18.68 1.43
N ARG A 817 1.74 -19.77 1.01
CA ARG A 817 1.12 -21.08 0.77
C ARG A 817 1.50 -22.10 1.85
N TYR A 818 2.80 -22.21 2.13
CA TYR A 818 3.37 -23.21 3.05
C TYR A 818 3.66 -22.64 4.44
N GLY A 819 4.23 -21.43 4.58
CA GLY A 819 4.49 -20.88 5.92
C GLY A 819 4.73 -19.36 6.04
N VAL A 820 4.53 -18.84 7.26
CA VAL A 820 4.60 -17.41 7.60
C VAL A 820 5.46 -17.17 8.84
N VAL A 821 6.49 -16.33 8.73
CA VAL A 821 7.29 -15.87 9.86
C VAL A 821 7.08 -14.37 10.07
N ILE A 822 6.67 -13.97 11.28
CA ILE A 822 6.50 -12.55 11.63
C ILE A 822 7.65 -12.15 12.55
N VAL A 823 8.39 -11.10 12.21
CA VAL A 823 9.51 -10.57 12.99
C VAL A 823 9.11 -9.19 13.49
N GLY A 824 9.11 -8.97 14.81
CA GLY A 824 8.66 -7.70 15.36
C GLY A 824 8.76 -7.59 16.88
N ASN A 825 8.46 -6.38 17.40
CA ASN A 825 8.42 -6.10 18.83
C ASN A 825 6.98 -6.16 19.38
N PRO A 826 6.60 -7.16 20.19
CA PRO A 826 5.26 -7.27 20.75
C PRO A 826 4.83 -6.11 21.65
N LYS A 827 5.77 -5.43 22.33
CA LYS A 827 5.46 -4.29 23.22
C LYS A 827 4.85 -3.12 22.46
N ALA A 828 5.31 -2.87 21.23
CA ALA A 828 4.77 -1.80 20.39
C ALA A 828 3.44 -2.21 19.74
N LEU A 829 3.37 -3.45 19.24
CA LEU A 829 2.23 -3.96 18.47
C LEU A 829 1.00 -4.24 19.35
N SER A 830 1.17 -4.78 20.56
CA SER A 830 0.06 -5.15 21.47
C SER A 830 -0.82 -4.00 21.97
N LYS A 831 -0.45 -2.75 21.67
CA LYS A 831 -1.24 -1.54 21.92
C LYS A 831 -2.41 -1.39 20.94
N GLN A 832 -2.29 -1.96 19.73
CA GLN A 832 -3.34 -1.93 18.71
C GLN A 832 -4.22 -3.19 18.86
N PRO A 833 -5.57 -3.08 18.90
CA PRO A 833 -6.43 -4.21 19.29
C PRO A 833 -6.32 -5.46 18.42
N LEU A 834 -6.20 -5.32 17.10
CA LEU A 834 -6.08 -6.44 16.16
C LEU A 834 -4.72 -7.16 16.31
N TRP A 835 -3.63 -6.41 16.46
CA TRP A 835 -2.32 -6.98 16.76
C TRP A 835 -2.27 -7.66 18.13
N ASN A 836 -3.00 -7.13 19.12
CA ASN A 836 -3.19 -7.78 20.42
C ASN A 836 -3.91 -9.14 20.29
N HIS A 837 -4.92 -9.26 19.42
CA HIS A 837 -5.55 -10.55 19.11
C HIS A 837 -4.58 -11.50 18.39
N LEU A 838 -3.79 -11.01 17.44
CA LEU A 838 -2.79 -11.81 16.72
C LEU A 838 -1.73 -12.38 17.68
N LEU A 839 -1.20 -11.55 18.57
CA LEU A 839 -0.19 -11.95 19.56
C LEU A 839 -0.73 -12.97 20.58
N ASN A 840 -1.96 -12.77 21.07
CA ASN A 840 -2.62 -13.74 21.94
C ASN A 840 -2.88 -15.07 21.21
N TYR A 841 -3.40 -15.05 19.96
CA TYR A 841 -3.58 -16.25 19.15
C TYR A 841 -2.26 -17.00 18.90
N TYR A 842 -1.18 -16.31 18.53
CA TYR A 842 0.14 -16.95 18.34
C TYR A 842 0.69 -17.53 19.66
N LYS A 843 0.38 -16.92 20.82
CA LYS A 843 0.73 -17.46 22.13
C LYS A 843 -0.09 -18.70 22.50
N GLU A 844 -1.41 -18.65 22.34
CA GLU A 844 -2.33 -19.78 22.54
C GLU A 844 -1.96 -20.99 21.66
N GLN A 845 -1.51 -20.72 20.43
CA GLN A 845 -1.05 -21.76 19.49
C GLN A 845 0.37 -22.28 19.76
N LYS A 846 1.08 -21.75 20.78
CA LYS A 846 2.48 -22.05 21.15
C LYS A 846 3.52 -21.74 20.06
N VAL A 847 3.28 -20.68 19.29
CA VAL A 847 4.13 -20.21 18.19
C VAL A 847 4.58 -18.75 18.33
N LEU A 848 4.46 -18.17 19.53
CA LEU A 848 5.12 -16.92 19.92
C LEU A 848 6.45 -17.26 20.60
N VAL A 849 7.57 -16.97 19.93
CA VAL A 849 8.89 -17.49 20.31
C VAL A 849 10.00 -16.45 20.32
N GLU A 850 11.03 -16.73 21.11
CA GLU A 850 12.24 -15.93 21.30
C GLU A 850 13.49 -16.84 21.40
N GLY A 851 14.66 -16.25 21.63
CA GLY A 851 15.94 -16.98 21.62
C GLY A 851 16.52 -17.11 20.20
N PRO A 852 17.63 -17.84 20.01
CA PRO A 852 18.24 -17.99 18.70
C PRO A 852 17.49 -19.01 17.83
N LEU A 853 17.53 -18.84 16.49
CA LEU A 853 16.79 -19.69 15.53
C LEU A 853 17.14 -21.19 15.55
N ASN A 854 18.23 -21.60 16.20
CA ASN A 854 18.60 -23.00 16.41
C ASN A 854 18.12 -23.60 17.75
N ASN A 855 17.60 -22.78 18.66
CA ASN A 855 17.06 -23.19 19.96
C ASN A 855 15.97 -22.19 20.41
N LEU A 856 14.86 -22.18 19.67
CA LEU A 856 13.72 -21.30 19.92
C LEU A 856 12.92 -21.76 21.15
N ARG A 857 12.51 -20.82 22.00
CA ARG A 857 11.68 -21.07 23.19
C ARG A 857 10.39 -20.25 23.14
N GLU A 858 9.31 -20.75 23.76
CA GLU A 858 8.08 -19.96 23.93
C GLU A 858 8.37 -18.66 24.71
N SER A 859 7.86 -17.52 24.25
CA SER A 859 8.09 -16.23 24.93
C SER A 859 7.15 -16.04 26.13
N LEU A 860 7.74 -15.75 27.29
CA LEU A 860 7.01 -15.56 28.53
C LEU A 860 6.26 -14.21 28.60
N MET A 861 6.48 -13.30 27.64
CA MET A 861 5.82 -11.98 27.57
C MET A 861 4.31 -12.06 27.80
N GLN A 862 3.80 -11.25 28.72
CA GLN A 862 2.36 -11.15 29.02
C GLN A 862 1.73 -10.01 28.23
N PHE A 863 0.46 -10.18 27.86
CA PHE A 863 -0.35 -9.17 27.18
C PHE A 863 -1.66 -8.96 27.95
N SER A 864 -2.28 -7.80 27.76
CA SER A 864 -3.67 -7.61 28.17
C SER A 864 -4.58 -8.59 27.42
N LYS A 865 -5.63 -9.07 28.10
CA LYS A 865 -6.65 -9.91 27.46
C LYS A 865 -7.31 -9.15 26.30
N PRO A 866 -7.56 -9.79 25.14
CA PRO A 866 -8.19 -9.14 24.00
C PRO A 866 -9.59 -8.66 24.36
N ARG A 867 -9.86 -7.35 24.17
CA ARG A 867 -11.22 -6.77 24.26
C ARG A 867 -11.98 -7.14 22.98
N LYS A 868 -13.27 -7.51 23.07
CA LYS A 868 -14.10 -7.83 21.90
C LYS A 868 -13.95 -6.78 20.79
N LEU A 869 -13.50 -7.20 19.61
CA LEU A 869 -13.49 -6.37 18.40
C LEU A 869 -14.92 -6.09 17.96
N VAL A 870 -15.42 -4.89 18.22
CA VAL A 870 -16.64 -4.38 17.59
C VAL A 870 -16.28 -3.99 16.15
N ASN A 871 -16.73 -4.76 15.18
CA ASN A 871 -16.30 -4.62 13.78
C ASN A 871 -17.02 -3.47 13.05
N ASN A 872 -16.78 -2.24 13.49
CA ASN A 872 -17.31 -1.02 12.88
C ASN A 872 -16.81 -0.80 11.42
N ILE A 873 -15.82 -1.57 10.96
CA ILE A 873 -15.19 -1.46 9.63
C ILE A 873 -15.92 -2.33 8.60
N ASN A 874 -16.79 -3.26 9.02
CA ASN A 874 -17.67 -4.01 8.12
C ASN A 874 -19.12 -3.49 8.22
N PRO A 875 -19.50 -2.39 7.53
CA PRO A 875 -20.88 -1.89 7.54
C PRO A 875 -21.89 -2.92 7.02
N GLY A 876 -21.45 -3.82 6.13
CA GLY A 876 -22.24 -4.99 5.70
C GLY A 876 -22.44 -6.06 6.78
N GLY A 877 -21.69 -6.06 7.88
CA GLY A 877 -21.73 -7.10 8.91
C GLY A 877 -23.10 -7.25 9.58
N ARG A 878 -23.84 -6.15 9.77
CA ARG A 878 -25.24 -6.20 10.26
C ARG A 878 -26.24 -6.76 9.24
N PHE A 879 -25.90 -6.76 7.95
CA PHE A 879 -26.74 -7.33 6.89
C PHE A 879 -26.36 -8.79 6.56
N MET A 880 -25.12 -9.19 6.83
CA MET A 880 -24.62 -10.57 6.66
C MET A 880 -25.20 -11.55 7.69
N SER A 881 -25.62 -11.08 8.88
CA SER A 881 -26.22 -11.93 9.91
C SER A 881 -27.60 -12.48 9.54
N THR A 882 -28.29 -11.90 8.55
CA THR A 882 -29.69 -12.20 8.27
C THR A 882 -29.84 -13.00 6.98
N ALA A 883 -29.96 -14.32 7.20
CA ALA A 883 -30.08 -15.42 6.24
C ALA A 883 -28.77 -15.85 5.52
N MET A 884 -28.03 -16.76 6.16
CA MET A 884 -27.22 -17.77 5.46
C MET A 884 -28.17 -18.76 4.78
N TYR A 885 -28.48 -18.56 3.49
CA TYR A 885 -29.12 -19.58 2.67
C TYR A 885 -28.05 -20.59 2.21
N ASP A 886 -28.26 -21.89 2.44
CA ASP A 886 -27.31 -22.93 2.03
C ASP A 886 -27.32 -23.07 0.50
N ALA A 887 -26.15 -23.00 -0.12
CA ALA A 887 -25.97 -23.21 -1.55
C ALA A 887 -26.46 -24.59 -2.03
N ARG A 888 -26.67 -25.55 -1.11
CA ARG A 888 -27.30 -26.84 -1.37
C ARG A 888 -28.81 -26.76 -1.66
N GLU A 889 -29.55 -25.88 -1.01
CA GLU A 889 -31.02 -25.77 -1.20
C GLU A 889 -31.40 -25.23 -2.59
N ALA A 890 -30.53 -24.40 -3.18
CA ALA A 890 -30.68 -23.84 -4.51
C ALA A 890 -30.38 -24.82 -5.67
N LEU A 891 -30.05 -26.09 -5.36
CA LEU A 891 -29.69 -27.13 -6.33
C LEU A 891 -30.66 -28.33 -6.34
N ILE A 892 -31.74 -28.28 -5.56
CA ILE A 892 -32.79 -29.32 -5.51
C ILE A 892 -33.89 -28.96 -6.52
N PRO A 893 -34.22 -29.82 -7.51
CA PRO A 893 -35.40 -29.64 -8.37
C PRO A 893 -36.69 -29.62 -7.54
N GLY A 894 -37.62 -28.71 -7.82
CA GLY A 894 -38.82 -28.51 -6.99
C GLY A 894 -38.62 -27.68 -5.72
N SER A 895 -37.50 -26.95 -5.60
CA SER A 895 -37.33 -25.88 -4.60
C SER A 895 -38.44 -24.82 -4.71
N ILE A 896 -38.64 -23.98 -3.68
CA ILE A 896 -39.75 -23.01 -3.62
C ILE A 896 -39.73 -22.03 -4.82
N TYR A 897 -38.54 -21.75 -5.36
CA TYR A 897 -38.34 -20.92 -6.56
C TYR A 897 -38.88 -21.52 -7.88
N ASP A 898 -39.28 -22.80 -7.89
CA ASP A 898 -39.80 -23.53 -9.05
C ASP A 898 -41.33 -23.34 -9.24
N ARG A 899 -41.99 -22.54 -8.38
CA ARG A 899 -43.45 -22.30 -8.40
C ARG A 899 -43.83 -20.84 -8.69
N SER A 900 -43.53 -20.37 -9.90
CA SER A 900 -43.98 -19.08 -10.43
C SER A 900 -44.70 -19.20 -11.78
N SER A 901 -45.58 -20.21 -11.93
CA SER A 901 -46.42 -20.39 -13.12
C SER A 901 -47.88 -20.74 -12.79
N ASN A 902 -48.59 -19.77 -12.20
CA ASN A 902 -49.99 -19.48 -12.54
C ASN A 902 -50.44 -18.20 -11.83
N GLY A 903 -51.02 -17.25 -12.56
CA GLY A 903 -51.49 -16.00 -11.99
C GLY A 903 -52.93 -16.09 -11.47
N ARG A 904 -53.16 -15.62 -10.23
CA ARG A 904 -54.45 -15.10 -9.76
C ARG A 904 -54.19 -14.08 -8.64
N SER A 905 -54.96 -12.99 -8.64
CA SER A 905 -54.84 -11.91 -7.66
C SER A 905 -55.79 -12.14 -6.48
N SER A 906 -55.32 -11.91 -5.25
CA SER A 906 -56.06 -11.13 -4.25
C SER A 906 -55.24 -10.81 -3.01
N SER A 907 -55.53 -9.63 -2.45
CA SER A 907 -55.00 -9.03 -1.23
C SER A 907 -54.94 -9.94 0.02
N MET A 908 -53.91 -9.76 0.85
CA MET A 908 -54.13 -9.57 2.29
C MET A 908 -53.05 -8.68 2.94
N TYR A 909 -53.54 -7.66 3.66
CA TYR A 909 -52.92 -6.79 4.68
C TYR A 909 -51.44 -6.96 5.04
N PHE A 910 -50.66 -5.90 4.79
CA PHE A 910 -49.67 -5.44 5.77
C PHE A 910 -50.39 -4.74 6.92
N GLN A 911 -49.97 -5.01 8.16
CA GLN A 911 -50.22 -4.11 9.29
C GLN A 911 -48.88 -3.81 9.96
N THR A 912 -48.64 -2.51 10.20
CA THR A 912 -47.37 -1.96 10.68
C THR A 912 -47.28 -2.01 12.21
N HIS A 913 -46.06 -1.90 12.74
CA HIS A 913 -45.72 -0.78 13.63
C HIS A 913 -44.20 -0.73 13.88
N ASP A 914 -43.58 0.36 13.44
CA ASP A 914 -42.44 1.01 14.10
C ASP A 914 -42.67 2.52 13.91
N GLN A 915 -42.58 3.31 14.99
CA GLN A 915 -42.82 4.76 14.93
C GLN A 915 -41.50 5.53 14.86
N ILE A 916 -41.41 6.47 13.91
CA ILE A 916 -40.42 7.54 13.91
C ILE A 916 -41.08 8.78 14.52
N GLY A 917 -40.43 9.39 15.52
CA GLY A 917 -40.81 10.67 16.12
C GLY A 917 -39.69 11.70 15.91
N MET A 918 -40.05 12.92 15.52
CA MET A 918 -39.12 14.01 15.18
C MET A 918 -38.87 14.98 16.35
N ILE A 919 -37.94 15.90 16.13
CA ILE A 919 -37.39 16.91 17.04
C ILE A 919 -38.46 17.67 17.85
N GLY A 920 -38.20 17.87 19.15
CA GLY A 920 -38.93 18.77 20.06
C GLY A 920 -38.08 19.17 21.27
N THR A 921 -38.31 20.38 21.81
CA THR A 921 -37.54 21.03 22.89
C THR A 921 -37.59 20.30 24.26
N GLY A 922 -36.51 20.39 25.06
CA GLY A 922 -36.41 19.83 26.44
C GLY A 922 -37.05 20.70 27.54
N PRO A 923 -36.71 20.55 28.85
CA PRO A 923 -35.61 19.77 29.45
C PRO A 923 -36.00 18.80 30.62
N ASN A 924 -35.01 18.03 31.13
CA ASN A 924 -34.75 17.46 32.50
C ASN A 924 -35.83 17.43 33.63
N PRO A 925 -35.71 16.57 34.70
CA PRO A 925 -34.90 15.33 34.90
C PRO A 925 -35.60 14.21 35.79
N ILE A 926 -34.82 13.26 36.38
CA ILE A 926 -35.04 12.48 37.65
C ILE A 926 -35.71 11.07 37.65
N SER A 927 -34.98 10.07 38.22
CA SER A 927 -35.42 8.79 38.90
C SER A 927 -36.10 7.66 38.08
N SER A 928 -36.18 6.38 38.49
CA SER A 928 -35.35 5.48 39.37
C SER A 928 -35.80 3.99 39.25
N MET A 929 -34.99 3.03 39.78
CA MET A 929 -35.33 1.75 40.50
C MET A 929 -36.64 0.94 40.25
N ASN A 930 -36.78 -0.39 40.44
CA ASN A 930 -35.89 -1.59 40.53
C ASN A 930 -36.77 -2.88 40.78
N ILE A 931 -36.45 -4.06 40.18
CA ILE A 931 -36.53 -5.43 40.84
C ILE A 931 -37.97 -6.03 41.15
N PRO A 932 -38.28 -7.36 41.32
CA PRO A 932 -37.85 -8.61 40.59
C PRO A 932 -38.85 -9.89 40.57
N ILE A 933 -38.66 -10.89 39.66
CA ILE A 933 -39.05 -12.37 39.69
C ILE A 933 -40.47 -12.86 40.20
N PRO A 934 -40.85 -14.19 40.38
CA PRO A 934 -40.30 -15.52 39.97
C PRO A 934 -41.28 -16.62 39.36
N PHE A 935 -40.73 -17.48 38.47
CA PHE A 935 -40.77 -18.97 38.31
C PHE A 935 -42.01 -19.93 38.47
N ASN A 936 -41.87 -21.11 37.79
CA ASN A 936 -42.34 -22.50 38.11
C ASN A 936 -43.76 -22.99 37.68
N LEU A 937 -44.07 -24.27 37.31
CA LEU A 937 -43.37 -25.60 37.28
C LEU A 937 -43.94 -26.64 36.24
N VAL A 938 -43.09 -27.58 35.77
CA VAL A 938 -43.33 -29.04 35.50
C VAL A 938 -43.90 -29.64 34.17
N MET A 939 -43.44 -30.88 33.90
CA MET A 939 -43.49 -31.80 32.73
C MET A 939 -44.22 -33.13 33.11
N PRO A 940 -44.51 -34.17 32.26
CA PRO A 940 -43.61 -34.95 31.36
C PRO A 940 -44.26 -35.23 29.96
N SER A 941 -43.99 -36.24 29.09
CA SER A 941 -43.39 -37.60 29.17
C SER A 941 -42.89 -38.13 27.79
N ILE A 942 -42.25 -39.32 27.74
CA ILE A 942 -41.76 -40.02 26.52
C ILE A 942 -41.92 -41.56 26.70
N PRO A 943 -42.21 -42.37 25.65
CA PRO A 943 -41.23 -43.42 25.25
C PRO A 943 -41.05 -43.72 23.71
N PRO A 944 -39.91 -44.32 23.28
CA PRO A 944 -39.54 -44.72 21.88
C PRO A 944 -39.55 -46.28 21.70
N PRO A 945 -38.77 -47.02 20.83
CA PRO A 945 -37.85 -46.69 19.70
C PRO A 945 -37.87 -47.61 18.42
N GLY A 946 -37.03 -47.31 17.41
CA GLY A 946 -36.27 -48.31 16.60
C GLY A 946 -36.64 -48.52 15.11
N TYR A 947 -35.90 -49.31 14.29
CA TYR A 947 -34.51 -49.86 14.38
C TYR A 947 -34.06 -50.46 13.00
N PHE A 948 -32.75 -50.51 12.71
CA PHE A 948 -31.97 -51.40 11.77
C PHE A 948 -32.50 -51.94 10.39
N GLY A 949 -31.59 -51.99 9.39
CA GLY A 949 -31.06 -53.29 8.90
C GLY A 949 -31.36 -53.84 7.47
N GLN A 950 -30.27 -54.12 6.72
CA GLN A 950 -30.00 -55.26 5.78
C GLN A 950 -30.87 -55.62 4.53
N LEU A 951 -30.15 -55.70 3.40
CA LEU A 951 -30.00 -56.81 2.40
C LEU A 951 -31.12 -57.85 2.07
N ASN A 952 -31.12 -58.21 0.77
CA ASN A 952 -31.65 -59.42 0.11
C ASN A 952 -33.17 -59.55 -0.19
N GLY A 953 -33.47 -60.04 -1.41
CA GLY A 953 -34.73 -60.73 -1.78
C GLY A 953 -34.50 -62.26 -1.88
N PRO A 954 -35.12 -63.03 -2.80
CA PRO A 954 -36.08 -62.66 -3.86
C PRO A 954 -37.26 -63.68 -4.05
N THR A 955 -37.91 -63.70 -5.23
CA THR A 955 -38.92 -64.69 -5.75
C THR A 955 -40.34 -64.63 -5.17
N ALA A 956 -41.46 -64.95 -5.87
CA ALA A 956 -41.84 -65.09 -7.30
C ALA A 956 -43.40 -65.13 -7.39
N GLY A 957 -44.14 -65.06 -8.51
CA GLY A 957 -43.83 -64.96 -9.96
C GLY A 957 -44.60 -66.02 -10.78
N ARG A 958 -45.51 -65.65 -11.72
CA ARG A 958 -46.37 -66.62 -12.47
C ARG A 958 -46.72 -66.23 -13.92
N SER A 959 -46.49 -67.16 -14.87
CA SER A 959 -47.15 -67.42 -16.19
C SER A 959 -47.51 -66.27 -17.14
N GLY A 960 -47.23 -66.32 -18.44
CA GLY A 960 -46.59 -67.32 -19.34
C GLY A 960 -46.44 -66.71 -20.75
N SER A 961 -45.81 -67.29 -21.78
CA SER A 961 -45.51 -68.68 -22.17
C SER A 961 -44.59 -68.67 -23.43
N LEU A 962 -43.88 -69.70 -23.92
CA LEU A 962 -43.56 -71.08 -23.49
C LEU A 962 -42.44 -71.64 -24.43
N LYS A 963 -41.55 -72.53 -23.92
CA LYS A 963 -40.61 -73.43 -24.69
C LYS A 963 -39.44 -72.71 -25.44
N VAL A 964 -38.22 -73.25 -25.68
CA VAL A 964 -37.44 -74.48 -25.35
C VAL A 964 -35.96 -74.19 -25.77
N LYS A 965 -34.83 -74.71 -25.25
CA LYS A 965 -34.49 -75.79 -24.29
C LYS A 965 -33.13 -75.55 -23.56
N SER A 966 -32.85 -76.40 -22.56
CA SER A 966 -31.56 -76.89 -22.00
C SER A 966 -30.18 -76.51 -22.59
N GLY A 967 -29.18 -76.34 -21.70
CA GLY A 967 -27.75 -76.58 -21.98
C GLY A 967 -26.83 -76.29 -20.77
N SER A 968 -26.06 -77.28 -20.29
CA SER A 968 -25.12 -77.15 -19.15
C SER A 968 -23.76 -77.81 -19.42
N GLY A 969 -22.70 -77.29 -18.77
CA GLY A 969 -21.30 -77.72 -18.97
C GLY A 969 -20.51 -76.83 -19.95
N GLY A 970 -19.18 -76.88 -20.02
CA GLY A 970 -18.22 -77.61 -19.18
C GLY A 970 -16.91 -77.92 -19.92
N GLY A 971 -15.77 -77.36 -19.45
CA GLY A 971 -14.43 -77.56 -20.06
C GLY A 971 -14.28 -77.02 -21.50
N THR A 972 -13.20 -77.23 -22.26
CA THR A 972 -11.77 -77.43 -21.92
C THR A 972 -10.91 -77.24 -23.20
N ARG A 973 -9.65 -76.81 -23.07
CA ARG A 973 -8.49 -77.06 -23.98
C ARG A 973 -8.54 -76.65 -25.47
N GLY A 974 -7.48 -75.94 -25.86
CA GLY A 974 -6.74 -76.16 -27.12
C GLY A 974 -7.23 -75.39 -28.36
N GLY A 975 -6.38 -74.97 -29.32
CA GLY A 975 -4.91 -75.03 -29.38
C GLY A 975 -4.35 -75.93 -30.49
N ARG A 976 -4.17 -75.35 -31.69
CA ARG A 976 -3.29 -75.77 -32.82
C ARG A 976 -3.23 -74.58 -33.79
N GLN A 977 -2.08 -73.98 -34.13
CA GLN A 977 -0.88 -74.48 -34.82
C GLN A 977 -1.11 -75.02 -36.25
N ARG A 978 -0.67 -74.22 -37.24
CA ARG A 978 0.09 -74.58 -38.45
C ARG A 978 0.72 -73.29 -39.02
N SER A 979 1.72 -73.30 -39.91
CA SER A 979 3.13 -73.77 -39.80
C SER A 979 3.82 -73.65 -41.17
N ARG A 980 5.09 -73.16 -41.22
CA ARG A 980 5.97 -73.07 -42.44
C ARG A 980 5.47 -72.07 -43.52
N SER A 981 6.28 -71.52 -44.45
CA SER A 981 7.74 -71.50 -44.75
C SER A 981 8.00 -70.28 -45.68
N ASN A 982 9.03 -69.42 -45.53
CA ASN A 982 10.49 -69.57 -45.71
C ASN A 982 10.99 -69.41 -47.17
N VAL A 983 12.24 -68.93 -47.34
CA VAL A 983 12.96 -68.55 -48.61
C VAL A 983 12.46 -67.22 -49.21
N GLY A 984 13.30 -66.26 -49.65
CA GLY A 984 14.77 -66.05 -49.67
C GLY A 984 15.03 -64.70 -50.36
N ASN A 985 16.22 -64.23 -50.76
CA ASN A 985 17.65 -64.34 -50.45
C ASN A 985 18.38 -63.52 -51.56
N ASN A 986 19.65 -63.11 -51.38
CA ASN A 986 20.46 -62.22 -52.27
C ASN A 986 19.98 -60.75 -52.35
N SER A 987 20.82 -59.75 -52.61
CA SER A 987 22.28 -59.66 -52.87
C SER A 987 22.84 -58.42 -52.17
N GLY A 988 23.95 -58.43 -51.42
CA GLY A 988 25.35 -58.47 -51.90
C GLY A 988 26.02 -57.09 -51.64
N GLY A 989 27.33 -56.90 -51.46
CA GLY A 989 28.48 -57.79 -51.33
C GLY A 989 29.72 -56.99 -50.79
N ASN A 990 30.82 -57.66 -50.42
CA ASN A 990 31.99 -57.04 -49.75
C ASN A 990 32.89 -56.19 -50.68
N ASP A 991 33.72 -55.31 -50.10
CA ASP A 991 35.20 -55.49 -49.96
C ASP A 991 36.06 -54.18 -50.10
N ARG A 992 37.26 -54.18 -49.45
CA ARG A 992 38.49 -53.35 -49.67
C ARG A 992 38.67 -51.92 -49.07
N GLY A 993 39.92 -51.68 -48.61
CA GLY A 993 40.58 -50.37 -48.35
C GLY A 993 40.18 -49.68 -47.03
N GLN A 994 41.05 -49.31 -46.07
CA GLN A 994 42.52 -49.24 -45.91
C GLN A 994 43.26 -48.11 -46.66
N HIS A 995 43.78 -47.14 -45.88
CA HIS A 995 44.55 -45.93 -46.28
C HIS A 995 43.81 -44.96 -47.25
N GLY A 996 44.17 -43.68 -47.40
CA GLY A 996 45.16 -42.81 -46.73
C GLY A 996 45.63 -41.67 -47.66
N HIS A 997 46.06 -40.52 -47.09
CA HIS A 997 46.58 -39.32 -47.79
C HIS A 997 45.54 -38.50 -48.63
N MET A 998 45.49 -37.17 -48.46
CA MET A 998 46.15 -36.07 -49.24
C MET A 998 45.69 -35.99 -50.72
N THR A 999 45.53 -34.81 -51.36
CA THR A 999 46.28 -33.54 -51.22
C THR A 999 45.46 -32.33 -51.74
N CYS A 1000 45.86 -31.09 -51.37
CA CYS A 1000 45.88 -29.80 -52.13
C CYS A 1000 44.76 -29.41 -53.14
N SER A 1001 44.46 -28.12 -53.40
CA SER A 1001 45.06 -26.80 -53.06
C SER A 1001 43.96 -25.70 -53.12
N GLN A 1002 44.14 -24.39 -52.89
CA GLN A 1002 45.33 -23.51 -52.86
C GLN A 1002 45.03 -22.15 -52.16
N ALA A 1003 46.04 -21.55 -51.49
CA ALA A 1003 46.27 -20.10 -51.27
C ALA A 1003 45.25 -19.22 -50.48
N SER A 1004 45.66 -18.21 -49.68
CA SER A 1004 47.01 -17.80 -49.23
C SER A 1004 47.01 -16.74 -48.09
N GLN A 1005 47.87 -16.97 -47.09
CA GLN A 1005 48.70 -15.97 -46.35
C GLN A 1005 48.03 -14.97 -45.34
N ASP A 1006 48.67 -14.60 -44.21
CA ASP A 1006 49.91 -15.14 -43.59
C ASP A 1006 50.04 -14.94 -42.06
N GLN A 1007 50.95 -15.75 -41.48
CA GLN A 1007 51.78 -15.60 -40.25
C GLN A 1007 51.45 -14.52 -39.18
N SER A 1008 51.48 -14.77 -37.87
CA SER A 1008 51.96 -15.90 -37.02
C SER A 1008 51.30 -15.80 -35.60
N SER A 1009 51.71 -16.39 -34.46
CA SER A 1009 52.87 -17.21 -34.01
C SER A 1009 52.51 -18.10 -32.78
N GLN A 1010 53.46 -18.92 -32.30
CA GLN A 1010 53.41 -19.95 -31.23
C GLN A 1010 54.85 -20.09 -30.61
N PRO A 1011 55.26 -21.06 -29.71
CA PRO A 1011 54.56 -22.24 -29.13
C PRO A 1011 54.83 -22.62 -27.63
N PHE A 1012 53.86 -23.33 -26.98
CA PHE A 1012 53.99 -24.55 -26.12
C PHE A 1012 54.92 -24.56 -24.84
N SER A 1013 54.95 -25.53 -23.90
CA SER A 1013 54.24 -26.83 -23.65
C SER A 1013 54.26 -27.26 -22.15
N GLN A 1014 53.27 -28.09 -21.75
CA GLN A 1014 53.21 -29.21 -20.77
C GLN A 1014 54.32 -29.44 -19.69
N GLY A 1015 53.94 -29.95 -18.50
CA GLY A 1015 54.85 -30.37 -17.42
C GLY A 1015 54.82 -31.90 -17.12
N PRO A 1016 55.50 -32.37 -16.05
CA PRO A 1016 55.01 -33.53 -15.28
C PRO A 1016 55.32 -33.52 -13.74
N LEU A 1017 55.04 -34.64 -13.06
CA LEU A 1017 55.28 -34.93 -11.62
C LEU A 1017 56.74 -35.27 -11.26
N THR A 1018 57.19 -35.02 -10.02
CA THR A 1018 58.01 -35.94 -9.15
C THR A 1018 58.30 -35.35 -7.74
N GLN A 1019 59.10 -36.03 -6.88
CA GLN A 1019 59.19 -35.86 -5.41
C GLN A 1019 60.58 -35.43 -4.86
N GLY A 1020 60.60 -34.92 -3.61
CA GLY A 1020 61.78 -34.87 -2.71
C GLY A 1020 62.24 -33.44 -2.35
N TYR A 1021 62.91 -33.17 -1.21
CA TYR A 1021 63.18 -33.93 0.04
C TYR A 1021 63.80 -32.95 1.09
N ILE A 1022 63.87 -33.31 2.40
CA ILE A 1022 64.74 -32.70 3.46
C ILE A 1022 64.28 -31.29 3.98
N ASN A 1023 64.28 -30.90 5.28
CA ASN A 1023 64.70 -31.53 6.55
C ASN A 1023 63.86 -31.13 7.81
N MET A 1024 64.24 -31.69 8.97
CA MET A 1024 63.96 -31.37 10.40
C MET A 1024 63.92 -29.85 10.75
N SER A 1025 63.32 -29.33 11.85
CA SER A 1025 63.29 -29.87 13.24
C SER A 1025 62.19 -29.33 14.19
N GLN A 1026 61.80 -30.13 15.20
CA GLN A 1026 61.02 -29.79 16.42
C GLN A 1026 61.96 -29.75 17.67
N PRO A 1027 61.53 -29.70 18.98
CA PRO A 1027 60.19 -29.69 19.66
C PRO A 1027 59.89 -28.32 20.34
N SER A 1028 58.99 -28.05 21.32
CA SER A 1028 58.10 -28.77 22.28
C SER A 1028 56.78 -27.96 22.46
N GLN A 1029 55.65 -28.34 23.09
CA GLN A 1029 55.20 -29.39 24.05
C GLN A 1029 55.28 -29.08 25.57
N MET A 1030 54.16 -29.37 26.28
CA MET A 1030 53.84 -29.31 27.74
C MET A 1030 53.80 -27.91 28.41
N SER A 1031 52.95 -27.59 29.41
CA SER A 1031 52.03 -28.39 30.26
C SER A 1031 50.78 -27.61 30.77
N GLN A 1032 49.71 -28.32 31.17
CA GLN A 1032 48.73 -27.86 32.19
C GLN A 1032 49.28 -28.19 33.61
N PRO A 1033 48.94 -27.47 34.71
CA PRO A 1033 47.56 -27.40 35.26
C PRO A 1033 47.24 -26.10 36.05
N GLY A 1034 46.11 -26.06 36.79
CA GLY A 1034 45.94 -25.15 37.94
C GLY A 1034 44.51 -24.68 38.23
N LEU A 1035 44.06 -24.81 39.49
CA LEU A 1035 42.85 -24.21 40.06
C LEU A 1035 43.26 -23.14 41.08
N SER A 1036 42.63 -21.95 41.06
CA SER A 1036 42.60 -21.05 42.23
C SER A 1036 41.49 -19.98 42.14
N GLN A 1037 40.44 -20.18 42.93
CA GLN A 1037 39.84 -19.11 43.75
C GLN A 1037 40.72 -18.96 45.03
N PRO A 1038 40.61 -17.91 45.87
CA PRO A 1038 39.36 -17.23 46.24
C PRO A 1038 39.47 -15.70 46.51
N GLU A 1039 38.46 -15.18 47.23
CA GLU A 1039 38.46 -13.94 48.04
C GLU A 1039 38.55 -12.59 47.30
N LEU A 1040 38.17 -11.47 47.91
CA LEU A 1040 37.01 -11.05 48.73
C LEU A 1040 37.34 -9.60 49.13
N SER A 1041 36.48 -8.64 48.79
CA SER A 1041 36.56 -7.30 49.38
C SER A 1041 35.18 -6.65 49.36
N GLN A 1042 34.43 -6.82 50.43
CA GLN A 1042 33.33 -5.91 50.76
C GLN A 1042 33.92 -4.69 51.46
N ASP A 1043 33.46 -3.49 51.11
CA ASP A 1043 33.15 -2.39 52.05
C ASP A 1043 32.68 -1.15 51.27
N SER A 1044 32.02 -0.15 51.86
CA SER A 1044 30.91 -0.15 52.83
C SER A 1044 30.37 1.28 52.99
N TYR A 1045 29.05 1.42 53.11
CA TYR A 1045 28.27 2.53 53.69
C TYR A 1045 28.83 3.97 53.74
N LEU A 1046 28.07 4.89 53.14
CA LEU A 1046 27.52 6.14 53.71
C LEU A 1046 26.52 6.73 52.67
N GLY A 1047 25.46 7.47 53.00
CA GLY A 1047 24.91 7.88 54.30
C GLY A 1047 24.08 9.16 54.14
N ASP A 1048 22.87 9.20 54.72
CA ASP A 1048 21.90 10.34 54.80
C ASP A 1048 21.34 10.86 53.45
N GLU A 1049 20.03 10.92 53.18
CA GLU A 1049 18.83 11.47 53.86
C GLU A 1049 18.57 12.97 53.64
N PHE A 1050 17.41 13.32 53.05
CA PHE A 1050 16.36 14.07 53.77
C PHE A 1050 14.97 13.96 53.09
N LYS A 1051 13.88 14.34 53.80
CA LYS A 1051 12.47 14.15 53.38
C LYS A 1051 11.62 15.44 53.41
N SER A 1052 10.70 15.57 52.46
CA SER A 1052 9.33 16.15 52.58
C SER A 1052 8.57 15.85 51.26
N GLN A 1053 7.29 15.43 51.17
CA GLN A 1053 6.11 15.34 52.06
C GLN A 1053 5.26 16.63 52.15
N ILE A 1054 3.91 16.45 52.28
CA ILE A 1054 2.80 17.44 52.24
C ILE A 1054 2.28 17.79 50.81
N ASP A 1055 0.98 17.74 50.48
CA ASP A 1055 -0.10 16.89 51.02
C ASP A 1055 -1.36 16.76 50.12
N VAL A 1056 -2.21 15.81 50.54
CA VAL A 1056 -3.66 15.58 50.27
C VAL A 1056 -4.50 16.66 49.56
N ALA A 1057 -5.30 16.18 48.61
CA ALA A 1057 -6.71 16.60 48.45
C ALA A 1057 -7.59 15.34 48.27
N LEU A 1058 -8.61 15.14 49.13
CA LEU A 1058 -9.48 13.96 49.14
C LEU A 1058 -10.95 14.30 49.46
N SER A 1059 -11.86 13.78 48.65
CA SER A 1059 -13.22 13.36 49.00
C SER A 1059 -13.53 12.12 48.13
N GLN A 1060 -13.89 10.94 48.66
CA GLN A 1060 -15.13 10.59 49.40
C GLN A 1060 -16.36 10.74 48.49
N ASP A 1061 -17.23 9.74 48.33
CA ASP A 1061 -17.80 8.84 49.37
C ASP A 1061 -17.43 7.34 49.34
N SER A 1062 -18.02 6.56 50.27
CA SER A 1062 -17.71 5.15 50.54
C SER A 1062 -18.91 4.31 51.06
N THR A 1063 -18.98 3.03 50.68
CA THR A 1063 -19.69 1.88 51.34
C THR A 1063 -19.37 0.60 50.52
N TYR A 1064 -19.01 -0.61 51.00
CA TYR A 1064 -19.15 -1.34 52.28
C TYR A 1064 -20.61 -1.75 52.57
N GLN A 1065 -21.02 -3.02 52.82
CA GLN A 1065 -20.36 -4.32 53.13
C GLN A 1065 -20.87 -5.45 52.16
N GLY A 1066 -20.45 -6.72 52.12
CA GLY A 1066 -20.48 -7.83 53.12
C GLY A 1066 -21.82 -8.61 53.07
N GLU A 1067 -21.95 -9.94 53.16
CA GLU A 1067 -21.02 -11.07 53.44
C GLU A 1067 -21.51 -12.40 52.77
N ARG A 1068 -20.68 -13.47 52.83
CA ARG A 1068 -20.95 -14.93 53.11
C ARG A 1068 -22.22 -15.65 52.56
N ALA A 1069 -22.30 -16.98 52.44
CA ALA A 1069 -21.37 -18.13 52.26
C ALA A 1069 -22.23 -19.44 52.26
N TYR A 1070 -21.73 -20.56 51.70
CA TYR A 1070 -21.75 -21.91 52.33
C TYR A 1070 -21.12 -22.99 51.41
N GLN A 1071 -20.75 -24.14 51.98
CA GLN A 1071 -20.04 -25.27 51.34
C GLN A 1071 -20.83 -26.59 51.46
N HIS A 1072 -20.62 -27.53 50.54
CA HIS A 1072 -20.55 -29.01 50.71
C HIS A 1072 -20.49 -29.66 49.30
N GLY A 1073 -19.81 -30.77 49.00
CA GLY A 1073 -18.79 -31.59 49.70
C GLY A 1073 -17.72 -32.04 48.67
N GLY A 1074 -16.60 -32.69 49.04
CA GLY A 1074 -16.52 -34.15 49.28
C GLY A 1074 -16.68 -34.96 47.98
N VAL A 1075 -15.76 -35.82 47.51
CA VAL A 1075 -14.88 -36.79 48.22
C VAL A 1075 -13.50 -36.95 47.54
N THR A 1076 -12.56 -37.59 48.23
CA THR A 1076 -11.11 -37.78 47.98
C THR A 1076 -10.70 -38.86 46.96
N GLY A 1077 -9.43 -38.83 46.52
CA GLY A 1077 -8.65 -40.07 46.37
C GLY A 1077 -7.49 -40.12 45.36
N LEU A 1078 -6.24 -40.04 45.85
CA LEU A 1078 -5.02 -40.76 45.36
C LEU A 1078 -4.52 -40.47 43.91
N SER A 1079 -3.25 -40.69 43.53
CA SER A 1079 -1.97 -40.87 44.25
C SER A 1079 -0.82 -40.31 43.38
N GLN A 1080 0.40 -40.28 43.94
CA GLN A 1080 1.65 -39.91 43.25
C GLN A 1080 1.99 -40.85 42.08
N TYR A 1081 2.42 -40.28 40.95
CA TYR A 1081 3.79 -40.44 40.42
C TYR A 1081 4.12 -39.34 39.40
#